data_AF-M4Z972-F1
#
_entry.id   AF-M4Z972-F1
#
_cell.length_a   1.000
_cell.length_b   1.000
_cell.length_c   1.000
_cell.angle_alpha   90.00
_cell.angle_beta   90.00
_cell.angle_gamma   90.00
#
_symmetry.space_group_name_H-M   'P 1'
#
loop_
_entity.id
_entity.type
_entity.pdbx_description
1 polymer ?
#
loop_
_entity_poly.entity_id
_entity_poly.type
_entity_poly.pdbx_seq_one_letter_code
_entity_poly.pdbx_strand_id
1 'polypeptide(L)'
;MDALSISTGPPEHPLLDFTALLRQGLSELERLAGEQWTDFNAHDPGITLLEAMCYALSDLGYRTFHPIPDLLAEAGGGGATCLFTPAQALTCRAITQDDLRRIVLDVPGVKNAWIVRADGASPPLRYDPAAKTISIDRDATPATNTEPVIPGGLWRVLVEKSDLQDIDASVLKRTVAERLYANRPLCEDFDDIVMLDPMPIAVRASVEIGETENGADVLLGIFERVSALISPSVGFLTLDQALARGFSTEEIFEGPPLARGFVDPATLPQAERRVALHTSDVIHEIMNVPGVRAIRSIRLARAGDAVEEPWSLTLDETGAARLDATASNIEFVKDRQPVVVDTAAVIRSYASRARAARLYPELAPIDRDLIPRPGQARDVANYLPIESDLPRLYGVGAGALPDSADDTCKAQANQLRGYLAVLDQLLANEFAQLAHVASLFSIDDGSPRTYAGQLVDTDADQDPILDVDFGPDQLAELVEPEGSPQALQRRNRLLNHLLGRFAETVTDDPQLSEASSPLNATAATARLLQAKREFLRRMPELGSARGTGGDYLALGSSPALIDRIRLKLGWPAESDTRFLLVEHILLRALPEDEINALPLLAAAPRADPWTAQLTFIFPSRFKQQLESIIQRIMREETPAHLTAYLLWLDPDPLAAFAATYDDLLLALQQHRLADRLGVKAGTPEPSP
;
A
#
# COMPACT_ATOMS: atom_id res chain seq x y z
N MET A 1 24.70 -22.52 -2.81
CA MET A 1 25.54 -22.48 -1.61
C MET A 1 26.92 -22.05 -2.07
N ASP A 2 27.21 -20.77 -1.94
CA ASP A 2 28.58 -20.30 -2.15
C ASP A 2 29.44 -20.87 -1.02
N ALA A 3 30.61 -21.39 -1.36
CA ALA A 3 31.52 -21.96 -0.38
C ALA A 3 31.95 -20.87 0.60
N LEU A 4 31.77 -21.12 1.91
CA LEU A 4 32.32 -20.28 2.97
C LEU A 4 33.84 -20.17 2.77
N SER A 5 34.27 -19.01 2.27
CA SER A 5 35.67 -18.67 2.04
C SER A 5 36.05 -17.63 3.07
N ILE A 6 37.03 -17.93 3.92
CA ILE A 6 37.63 -16.94 4.81
C ILE A 6 38.49 -16.01 3.94
N SER A 7 38.18 -14.71 3.94
CA SER A 7 38.97 -13.73 3.20
C SER A 7 40.42 -13.75 3.68
N THR A 8 41.36 -13.84 2.76
CA THR A 8 42.80 -13.73 3.05
C THR A 8 43.32 -12.30 2.94
N GLY A 9 42.44 -11.33 2.64
CA GLY A 9 42.77 -9.91 2.60
C GLY A 9 42.90 -9.31 4.00
N PRO A 10 43.53 -8.13 4.15
CA PRO A 10 43.55 -7.42 5.42
C PRO A 10 42.12 -7.09 5.87
N PRO A 11 41.85 -7.04 7.19
CA PRO A 11 40.51 -6.72 7.69
C PRO A 11 40.07 -5.34 7.21
N GLU A 12 38.81 -5.22 6.79
CA GLU A 12 38.28 -3.98 6.19
C GLU A 12 38.11 -2.85 7.22
N HIS A 13 38.13 -3.17 8.52
CA HIS A 13 37.98 -2.21 9.61
C HIS A 13 38.94 -2.54 10.76
N PRO A 14 39.52 -1.54 11.46
CA PRO A 14 40.44 -1.76 12.58
C PRO A 14 39.85 -2.60 13.73
N LEU A 15 38.54 -2.53 13.97
CA LEU A 15 37.85 -3.38 14.97
C LEU A 15 37.95 -4.89 14.64
N LEU A 16 38.17 -5.24 13.38
CA LEU A 16 38.34 -6.64 12.94
C LEU A 16 39.81 -7.06 12.97
N ASP A 17 40.73 -6.15 13.28
CA ASP A 17 42.17 -6.39 13.36
C ASP A 17 42.63 -6.34 14.83
N PHE A 18 42.75 -7.51 15.43
CA PHE A 18 43.28 -7.67 16.79
C PHE A 18 44.62 -6.94 16.99
N THR A 19 45.53 -7.01 16.02
CA THR A 19 46.87 -6.42 16.15
C THR A 19 46.79 -4.89 16.13
N ALA A 20 45.86 -4.33 15.34
CA ALA A 20 45.61 -2.90 15.34
C ALA A 20 45.01 -2.44 16.68
N LEU A 21 44.03 -3.18 17.22
CA LEU A 21 43.43 -2.91 18.53
C LEU A 21 44.47 -2.96 19.65
N LEU A 22 45.31 -3.99 19.69
CA LEU A 22 46.35 -4.13 20.70
C LEU A 22 47.36 -2.99 20.62
N ARG A 23 47.80 -2.61 19.41
CA ARG A 23 48.71 -1.47 19.22
C ARG A 23 48.10 -0.17 19.73
N GLN A 24 46.81 0.05 19.47
CA GLN A 24 46.09 1.22 19.96
C GLN A 24 45.97 1.20 21.49
N GLY A 25 45.60 0.05 22.06
CA GLY A 25 45.51 -0.14 23.51
C GLY A 25 46.83 0.13 24.23
N LEU A 26 47.95 -0.39 23.69
CA LEU A 26 49.29 -0.13 24.21
C LEU A 26 49.65 1.36 24.14
N SER A 27 49.33 2.03 23.03
CA SER A 27 49.56 3.47 22.88
C SER A 27 48.77 4.30 23.90
N GLU A 28 47.54 3.90 24.23
CA GLU A 28 46.73 4.57 25.26
C GLU A 28 47.24 4.28 26.67
N LEU A 29 47.69 3.05 26.95
CA LEU A 29 48.32 2.71 28.22
C LEU A 29 49.62 3.52 28.44
N GLU A 30 50.49 3.60 27.43
CA GLU A 30 51.72 4.40 27.50
C GLU A 30 51.39 5.88 27.75
N ARG A 31 50.38 6.42 27.07
CA ARG A 31 49.95 7.81 27.23
C ARG A 31 49.36 8.09 28.62
N LEU A 32 48.58 7.17 29.18
CA LEU A 32 47.86 7.36 30.44
C LEU A 32 48.71 7.01 31.67
N ALA A 33 49.58 6.00 31.55
CA ALA A 33 50.25 5.38 32.69
C ALA A 33 51.77 5.19 32.49
N GLY A 34 52.36 5.63 31.38
CA GLY A 34 53.78 5.39 31.04
C GLY A 34 54.80 5.95 32.03
N GLU A 35 54.41 6.87 32.92
CA GLU A 35 55.27 7.32 34.02
C GLU A 35 55.32 6.33 35.20
N GLN A 36 54.28 5.52 35.39
CA GLN A 36 54.15 4.58 36.52
C GLN A 36 54.32 3.11 36.09
N TRP A 37 53.79 2.75 34.93
CA TRP A 37 53.86 1.41 34.35
C TRP A 37 54.69 1.49 33.07
N THR A 38 55.90 0.92 33.10
CA THR A 38 56.90 1.04 32.02
C THR A 38 57.17 -0.27 31.29
N ASP A 39 56.65 -1.38 31.80
CA ASP A 39 56.82 -2.71 31.21
C ASP A 39 55.58 -3.11 30.40
N PHE A 40 55.66 -2.94 29.08
CA PHE A 40 54.59 -3.27 28.14
C PHE A 40 54.84 -4.60 27.41
N ASN A 41 55.57 -5.54 28.02
CA ASN A 41 55.89 -6.83 27.41
C ASN A 41 54.82 -7.88 27.71
N ALA A 42 54.74 -8.92 26.87
CA ALA A 42 53.73 -9.99 26.94
C ALA A 42 53.74 -10.86 28.22
N HIS A 43 54.74 -10.71 29.08
CA HIS A 43 54.80 -11.43 30.36
C HIS A 43 54.12 -10.66 31.50
N ASP A 44 53.83 -9.37 31.29
CA ASP A 44 53.11 -8.55 32.26
C ASP A 44 51.63 -8.95 32.26
N PRO A 45 51.04 -9.28 33.42
CA PRO A 45 49.64 -9.65 33.52
C PRO A 45 48.67 -8.62 32.96
N GLY A 46 48.93 -7.33 33.15
CA GLY A 46 48.08 -6.27 32.63
C GLY A 46 48.08 -6.20 31.11
N ILE A 47 49.17 -6.59 30.46
CA ILE A 47 49.23 -6.71 28.99
C ILE A 47 48.42 -7.91 28.52
N THR A 48 48.48 -9.05 29.23
CA THR A 48 47.63 -10.20 28.89
C THR A 48 46.13 -9.92 29.08
N LEU A 49 45.77 -9.09 30.07
CA LEU A 49 44.39 -8.61 30.24
C LEU A 49 43.97 -7.71 29.07
N LEU A 50 44.85 -6.80 28.64
CA LEU A 50 44.59 -5.97 27.46
C LEU A 50 44.41 -6.83 26.20
N GLU A 51 45.24 -7.86 25.99
CA GLU A 51 45.09 -8.80 24.88
C GLU A 51 43.71 -9.48 24.91
N ALA A 52 43.28 -10.01 26.06
CA ALA A 52 41.97 -10.63 26.17
C ALA A 52 40.82 -9.64 25.89
N MET A 53 40.94 -8.39 26.36
CA MET A 53 39.98 -7.32 26.01
C MET A 53 39.97 -7.01 24.51
N CYS A 54 41.14 -6.93 23.87
CA CYS A 54 41.22 -6.71 22.42
C CYS A 54 40.58 -7.85 21.64
N TYR A 55 40.67 -9.09 22.14
CA TYR A 55 39.98 -10.23 21.54
C TYR A 55 38.46 -10.11 21.66
N ALA A 56 37.93 -9.82 22.86
CA ALA A 56 36.50 -9.61 23.07
C ALA A 56 35.94 -8.46 22.22
N LEU A 57 36.67 -7.35 22.10
CA LEU A 57 36.31 -6.24 21.20
C LEU A 57 36.32 -6.64 19.73
N SER A 58 37.24 -7.52 19.32
CA SER A 58 37.29 -8.04 17.95
C SER A 58 36.10 -8.95 17.63
N ASP A 59 35.61 -9.73 18.60
CA ASP A 59 34.38 -10.50 18.47
C ASP A 59 33.15 -9.58 18.35
N LEU A 60 33.01 -8.59 19.23
CA LEU A 60 31.95 -7.58 19.12
C LEU A 60 31.98 -6.88 17.75
N GLY A 61 33.18 -6.52 17.28
CA GLY A 61 33.40 -6.01 15.93
C GLY A 61 32.88 -6.98 14.87
N TYR A 62 33.35 -8.23 14.90
CA TYR A 62 32.94 -9.28 13.96
C TYR A 62 31.42 -9.42 13.84
N ARG A 63 30.70 -9.42 14.97
CA ARG A 63 29.24 -9.52 14.99
C ARG A 63 28.55 -8.25 14.51
N THR A 64 29.10 -7.07 14.82
CA THR A 64 28.57 -5.79 14.33
C THR A 64 28.62 -5.69 12.80
N PHE A 65 29.59 -6.35 12.16
CA PHE A 65 29.71 -6.40 10.69
C PHE A 65 28.90 -7.52 10.03
N HIS A 66 28.02 -8.23 10.75
CA HIS A 66 27.06 -9.12 10.12
C HIS A 66 26.13 -8.36 9.16
N PRO A 67 25.64 -9.01 8.08
CA PRO A 67 24.67 -8.39 7.19
C PRO A 67 23.47 -7.85 7.95
N ILE A 68 23.00 -6.64 7.61
CA ILE A 68 21.83 -6.02 8.26
C ILE A 68 20.62 -6.96 8.34
N PRO A 69 20.26 -7.75 7.29
CA PRO A 69 19.15 -8.69 7.41
C PRO A 69 19.33 -9.71 8.55
N ASP A 70 20.57 -10.14 8.81
CA ASP A 70 20.88 -11.10 9.88
C ASP A 70 20.77 -10.43 11.26
N LEU A 71 21.29 -9.20 11.41
CA LEU A 71 21.15 -8.41 12.65
C LEU A 71 19.69 -8.09 12.99
N LEU A 72 18.85 -7.87 11.97
CA LEU A 72 17.42 -7.65 12.16
C LEU A 72 16.64 -8.95 12.48
N ALA A 73 17.20 -10.12 12.17
CA ALA A 73 16.58 -11.43 12.44
C ALA A 73 16.77 -11.92 13.88
N GLU A 74 17.64 -11.27 14.67
CA GLU A 74 17.95 -11.63 16.07
C GLU A 74 16.78 -11.48 17.04
N ALA A 75 15.81 -10.59 16.75
CA ALA A 75 14.57 -10.51 17.51
C ALA A 75 13.72 -11.75 17.20
N GLY A 76 13.83 -12.77 18.07
CA GLY A 76 13.25 -14.10 17.91
C GLY A 76 11.89 -14.14 17.19
N GLY A 77 11.87 -14.89 16.08
CA GLY A 77 10.67 -15.46 15.48
C GLY A 77 9.75 -14.49 14.72
N GLY A 78 10.20 -14.01 13.56
CA GLY A 78 9.30 -13.42 12.56
C GLY A 78 9.37 -11.89 12.40
N GLY A 79 10.44 -11.25 12.86
CA GLY A 79 10.71 -9.84 12.60
C GLY A 79 10.65 -9.50 11.10
N ALA A 80 10.01 -8.38 10.76
CA ALA A 80 9.83 -7.96 9.37
C ALA A 80 11.19 -7.71 8.69
N THR A 81 11.39 -8.32 7.53
CA THR A 81 12.63 -8.23 6.74
C THR A 81 12.86 -6.84 6.14
N CYS A 82 11.80 -6.03 6.09
CA CYS A 82 11.76 -4.64 5.70
C CYS A 82 10.56 -3.98 6.40
N LEU A 83 10.52 -2.64 6.44
CA LEU A 83 9.34 -1.92 6.95
C LEU A 83 8.10 -2.19 6.08
N PHE A 84 8.24 -2.03 4.76
CA PHE A 84 7.18 -2.27 3.78
C PHE A 84 7.78 -2.81 2.48
N THR A 85 7.06 -3.70 1.81
CA THR A 85 7.41 -4.17 0.46
C THR A 85 7.04 -3.14 -0.60
N PRO A 86 7.55 -3.26 -1.84
CA PRO A 86 7.14 -2.38 -2.94
C PRO A 86 5.63 -2.35 -3.18
N ALA A 87 4.94 -3.49 -3.14
CA ALA A 87 3.48 -3.51 -3.29
C ALA A 87 2.75 -2.71 -2.19
N GLN A 88 3.30 -2.66 -0.98
CA GLN A 88 2.74 -1.88 0.13
C GLN A 88 3.09 -0.39 0.04
N ALA A 89 4.31 -0.05 -0.37
CA ALA A 89 4.83 1.31 -0.30
C ALA A 89 4.58 2.16 -1.55
N LEU A 90 4.51 1.53 -2.74
CA LEU A 90 4.46 2.24 -4.02
C LEU A 90 3.05 2.31 -4.62
N THR A 91 2.14 1.40 -4.26
CA THR A 91 0.78 1.41 -4.81
C THR A 91 -0.04 2.56 -4.22
N CYS A 92 -0.89 3.15 -5.05
CA CYS A 92 -1.80 4.23 -4.67
C CYS A 92 -3.24 3.78 -4.91
N ARG A 93 -4.18 4.17 -4.06
CA ARG A 93 -5.60 3.90 -4.33
C ARG A 93 -6.07 4.67 -5.57
N ALA A 94 -7.16 4.20 -6.17
CA ALA A 94 -7.67 4.78 -7.39
C ALA A 94 -8.14 6.23 -7.20
N ILE A 95 -7.54 7.14 -7.98
CA ILE A 95 -7.87 8.57 -7.97
C ILE A 95 -8.12 9.11 -9.38
N THR A 96 -7.50 8.51 -10.40
CA THR A 96 -7.73 8.91 -11.79
C THR A 96 -8.80 8.06 -12.46
N GLN A 97 -9.31 8.55 -13.59
CA GLN A 97 -10.21 7.81 -14.47
C GLN A 97 -9.59 6.46 -14.90
N ASP A 98 -8.29 6.43 -15.17
CA ASP A 98 -7.57 5.22 -15.55
C ASP A 98 -7.40 4.27 -14.37
N ASP A 99 -7.19 4.76 -13.16
CA ASP A 99 -7.12 3.89 -11.97
C ASP A 99 -8.47 3.25 -11.66
N LEU A 100 -9.55 4.03 -11.71
CA LEU A 100 -10.90 3.50 -11.57
C LEU A 100 -11.18 2.45 -12.65
N ARG A 101 -10.74 2.71 -13.88
CA ARG A 101 -10.82 1.74 -14.98
C ARG A 101 -10.03 0.47 -14.65
N ARG A 102 -8.80 0.56 -14.12
CA ARG A 102 -8.00 -0.60 -13.68
C ARG A 102 -8.71 -1.42 -12.60
N ILE A 103 -9.37 -0.76 -11.62
CA ILE A 103 -10.17 -1.44 -10.59
C ILE A 103 -11.32 -2.26 -11.21
N VAL A 104 -12.08 -1.66 -12.14
CA VAL A 104 -13.18 -2.37 -12.81
C VAL A 104 -12.65 -3.49 -13.70
N LEU A 105 -11.56 -3.23 -14.43
CA LEU A 105 -10.86 -4.20 -15.24
C LEU A 105 -10.24 -5.34 -14.43
N ASP A 106 -10.13 -5.25 -13.10
CA ASP A 106 -9.64 -6.32 -12.22
C ASP A 106 -10.77 -7.24 -11.72
N VAL A 107 -12.04 -6.92 -12.01
CA VAL A 107 -13.20 -7.76 -11.68
C VAL A 107 -13.34 -8.94 -12.66
N PRO A 108 -13.35 -10.21 -12.19
CA PRO A 108 -13.62 -11.37 -13.03
C PRO A 108 -14.95 -11.23 -13.77
N GLY A 109 -14.98 -11.53 -15.07
CA GLY A 109 -16.17 -11.33 -15.91
C GLY A 109 -16.20 -10.00 -16.66
N VAL A 110 -15.40 -9.01 -16.27
CA VAL A 110 -15.20 -7.79 -17.05
C VAL A 110 -14.16 -8.02 -18.14
N LYS A 111 -14.52 -7.67 -19.37
CA LYS A 111 -13.60 -7.68 -20.52
C LYS A 111 -13.00 -6.30 -20.78
N ASN A 112 -13.83 -5.27 -20.70
CA ASN A 112 -13.39 -3.87 -20.79
C ASN A 112 -14.34 -2.98 -19.97
N ALA A 113 -13.90 -1.77 -19.65
CA ALA A 113 -14.70 -0.78 -18.98
C ALA A 113 -14.26 0.64 -19.37
N TRP A 114 -15.16 1.59 -19.26
CA TRP A 114 -14.90 3.01 -19.49
C TRP A 114 -15.52 3.83 -18.37
N ILE A 115 -14.74 4.76 -17.84
CA ILE A 115 -15.17 5.70 -16.80
C ILE A 115 -15.37 7.03 -17.50
N VAL A 116 -16.59 7.54 -17.57
CA VAL A 116 -16.92 8.80 -18.26
C VAL A 116 -17.60 9.75 -17.30
N ARG A 117 -17.49 11.06 -17.52
CA ARG A 117 -18.19 12.05 -16.69
C ARG A 117 -19.70 11.94 -16.92
N ALA A 118 -20.48 12.13 -15.86
CA ALA A 118 -21.93 12.25 -15.99
C ALA A 118 -22.30 13.56 -16.69
N ASP A 119 -23.30 13.52 -17.56
CA ASP A 119 -23.72 14.67 -18.38
C ASP A 119 -24.65 15.66 -17.63
N GLY A 120 -25.01 15.36 -16.39
CA GLY A 120 -25.90 16.16 -15.55
C GLY A 120 -26.20 15.50 -14.20
N ALA A 121 -26.89 16.23 -13.32
CA ALA A 121 -27.38 15.65 -12.07
C ALA A 121 -28.56 14.68 -12.32
N SER A 122 -28.66 13.65 -11.49
CA SER A 122 -29.82 12.78 -11.37
C SER A 122 -30.36 12.89 -9.94
N PRO A 123 -31.51 13.53 -9.69
CA PRO A 123 -32.45 14.09 -10.68
C PRO A 123 -31.89 15.38 -11.32
N PRO A 124 -32.40 15.81 -12.50
CA PRO A 124 -31.98 17.06 -13.11
C PRO A 124 -32.24 18.25 -12.19
N LEU A 125 -31.26 19.14 -12.04
CA LEU A 125 -31.28 20.28 -11.13
C LEU A 125 -31.10 21.60 -11.89
N ARG A 126 -31.72 22.67 -11.38
CA ARG A 126 -31.55 24.05 -11.89
C ARG A 126 -31.16 25.02 -10.79
N TYR A 127 -30.30 25.97 -11.13
CA TYR A 127 -29.90 27.08 -10.28
C TYR A 127 -30.55 28.39 -10.75
N ASP A 128 -31.07 29.17 -9.80
CA ASP A 128 -31.51 30.56 -9.99
C ASP A 128 -30.45 31.51 -9.40
N PRO A 129 -29.68 32.23 -10.24
CA PRO A 129 -28.65 33.17 -9.77
C PRO A 129 -29.22 34.38 -9.00
N ALA A 130 -30.44 34.80 -9.29
CA ALA A 130 -31.06 35.96 -8.65
C ALA A 130 -31.58 35.60 -7.24
N ALA A 131 -32.25 34.45 -7.13
CA ALA A 131 -32.73 33.94 -5.84
C ALA A 131 -31.64 33.23 -5.02
N LYS A 132 -30.54 32.80 -5.67
CA LYS A 132 -29.49 31.94 -5.10
C LYS A 132 -30.06 30.63 -4.56
N THR A 133 -30.88 29.97 -5.37
CA THR A 133 -31.58 28.74 -5.00
C THR A 133 -31.34 27.63 -6.01
N ILE A 134 -31.32 26.38 -5.53
CA ILE A 134 -31.33 25.19 -6.39
C ILE A 134 -32.67 24.49 -6.24
N SER A 135 -33.23 24.01 -7.35
CA SER A 135 -34.51 23.29 -7.41
C SER A 135 -34.42 22.10 -8.37
N ILE A 136 -35.27 21.10 -8.17
CA ILE A 136 -35.43 19.98 -9.11
C ILE A 136 -36.09 20.48 -10.40
N ASP A 137 -35.55 20.12 -11.55
CA ASP A 137 -36.15 20.37 -12.86
C ASP A 137 -37.31 19.38 -13.08
N ARG A 138 -38.56 19.84 -12.95
CA ARG A 138 -39.75 18.97 -12.97
C ARG A 138 -40.50 18.92 -14.30
N ASP A 139 -40.30 19.81 -15.31
CA ASP A 139 -40.93 19.68 -16.65
C ASP A 139 -40.59 20.77 -17.71
N ALA A 140 -40.91 20.43 -18.97
CA ALA A 140 -40.54 20.89 -20.34
C ALA A 140 -40.12 22.34 -20.69
N THR A 141 -40.27 23.36 -19.84
CA THR A 141 -39.73 24.70 -20.16
C THR A 141 -39.02 25.29 -18.95
N PRO A 142 -37.69 25.44 -18.98
CA PRO A 142 -36.94 26.08 -17.91
C PRO A 142 -37.53 27.44 -17.55
N ALA A 143 -37.63 27.74 -16.26
CA ALA A 143 -37.92 29.09 -15.81
C ALA A 143 -36.87 30.06 -16.41
N THR A 144 -37.33 31.17 -16.98
CA THR A 144 -36.48 32.17 -17.60
C THR A 144 -35.39 32.62 -16.60
N ASN A 145 -34.12 32.57 -17.00
CA ASN A 145 -32.93 32.92 -16.20
C ASN A 145 -32.44 31.86 -15.19
N THR A 146 -32.85 30.60 -15.32
CA THR A 146 -32.25 29.48 -14.56
C THR A 146 -31.27 28.69 -15.43
N GLU A 147 -30.20 28.18 -14.83
CA GLU A 147 -29.16 27.38 -15.50
C GLU A 147 -29.15 25.93 -15.01
N PRO A 148 -28.85 24.93 -15.88
CA PRO A 148 -28.73 23.54 -15.45
C PRO A 148 -27.53 23.37 -14.53
N VAL A 149 -27.71 22.59 -13.46
CA VAL A 149 -26.62 22.23 -12.56
C VAL A 149 -26.02 20.90 -13.02
N ILE A 150 -24.73 20.94 -13.33
CA ILE A 150 -23.94 19.77 -13.74
C ILE A 150 -22.83 19.62 -12.70
N PRO A 151 -23.04 18.82 -11.63
CA PRO A 151 -22.01 18.59 -10.63
C PRO A 151 -20.78 17.93 -11.27
N GLY A 152 -19.60 18.48 -11.02
CA GLY A 152 -18.36 17.78 -11.26
C GLY A 152 -18.17 16.59 -10.30
N GLY A 153 -17.20 15.72 -10.62
CA GLY A 153 -16.87 14.57 -9.78
C GLY A 153 -17.91 13.44 -9.80
N LEU A 154 -18.87 13.45 -10.73
CA LEU A 154 -19.80 12.35 -10.95
C LEU A 154 -19.39 11.51 -12.16
N TRP A 155 -19.27 10.20 -11.95
CA TRP A 155 -18.83 9.25 -12.96
C TRP A 155 -19.94 8.28 -13.38
N ARG A 156 -20.04 8.04 -14.69
CA ARG A 156 -20.78 6.93 -15.27
C ARG A 156 -19.80 5.84 -15.69
N VAL A 157 -20.05 4.61 -15.26
CA VAL A 157 -19.18 3.46 -15.52
C VAL A 157 -19.86 2.56 -16.55
N LEU A 158 -19.26 2.44 -17.72
CA LEU A 158 -19.71 1.55 -18.79
C LEU A 158 -18.92 0.25 -18.72
N VAL A 159 -19.60 -0.89 -18.60
CA VAL A 159 -18.96 -2.20 -18.42
C VAL A 159 -19.28 -3.11 -19.58
N GLU A 160 -18.24 -3.58 -20.27
CA GLU A 160 -18.33 -4.67 -21.24
C GLU A 160 -18.11 -6.02 -20.55
N LYS A 161 -19.17 -6.84 -20.51
CA LYS A 161 -19.11 -8.21 -19.99
C LYS A 161 -18.37 -9.14 -20.96
N SER A 162 -17.54 -10.01 -20.39
CA SER A 162 -16.88 -11.11 -21.11
C SER A 162 -17.90 -12.14 -21.60
N ASP A 163 -17.74 -12.58 -22.84
CA ASP A 163 -18.48 -13.67 -23.47
C ASP A 163 -17.90 -15.06 -23.16
N LEU A 164 -16.75 -15.11 -22.48
CA LEU A 164 -16.02 -16.34 -22.17
C LEU A 164 -16.39 -16.94 -20.81
N GLN A 165 -17.06 -16.16 -19.96
CA GLN A 165 -17.47 -16.54 -18.61
C GLN A 165 -18.98 -16.44 -18.48
N ASP A 166 -19.62 -17.50 -17.98
CA ASP A 166 -21.05 -17.54 -17.74
C ASP A 166 -21.37 -16.91 -16.36
N ILE A 167 -21.31 -15.58 -16.30
CA ILE A 167 -21.58 -14.80 -15.09
C ILE A 167 -22.83 -13.96 -15.34
N ASP A 168 -23.81 -14.03 -14.45
CA ASP A 168 -25.01 -13.20 -14.57
C ASP A 168 -24.68 -11.69 -14.56
N ALA A 169 -25.36 -10.90 -15.40
CA ALA A 169 -25.04 -9.48 -15.55
C ALA A 169 -25.35 -8.67 -14.27
N SER A 170 -26.37 -9.07 -13.49
CA SER A 170 -26.70 -8.40 -12.23
C SER A 170 -25.67 -8.72 -11.14
N VAL A 171 -25.16 -9.95 -11.11
CA VAL A 171 -24.08 -10.36 -10.20
C VAL A 171 -22.80 -9.61 -10.56
N LEU A 172 -22.45 -9.51 -11.85
CA LEU A 172 -21.28 -8.77 -12.29
C LEU A 172 -21.38 -7.28 -11.94
N LYS A 173 -22.54 -6.65 -12.18
CA LYS A 173 -22.80 -5.25 -11.80
C LYS A 173 -22.60 -5.03 -10.30
N ARG A 174 -23.08 -5.96 -9.46
CA ARG A 174 -22.89 -5.90 -8.00
C ARG A 174 -21.42 -5.92 -7.62
N THR A 175 -20.66 -6.89 -8.13
CA THR A 175 -19.22 -7.01 -7.82
C THR A 175 -18.42 -5.81 -8.31
N VAL A 176 -18.76 -5.26 -9.48
CA VAL A 176 -18.16 -4.01 -9.98
C VAL A 176 -18.46 -2.84 -9.05
N ALA A 177 -19.71 -2.70 -8.60
CA ALA A 177 -20.11 -1.65 -7.68
C ALA A 177 -19.35 -1.74 -6.35
N GLU A 178 -19.31 -2.90 -5.71
CA GLU A 178 -18.56 -3.15 -4.47
C GLU A 178 -17.09 -2.73 -4.60
N ARG A 179 -16.44 -3.12 -5.70
CA ARG A 179 -15.03 -2.79 -5.94
C ARG A 179 -14.80 -1.30 -6.18
N LEU A 180 -15.73 -0.62 -6.85
CA LEU A 180 -15.67 0.83 -7.08
C LEU A 180 -15.89 1.63 -5.80
N TYR A 181 -16.91 1.32 -5.01
CA TYR A 181 -17.21 2.06 -3.77
C TYR A 181 -16.11 1.87 -2.71
N ALA A 182 -15.49 0.69 -2.64
CA ALA A 182 -14.29 0.45 -1.83
C ALA A 182 -13.05 1.25 -2.29
N ASN A 183 -13.08 1.88 -3.47
CA ASN A 183 -12.02 2.72 -4.02
C ASN A 183 -12.56 4.09 -4.50
N ARG A 184 -13.64 4.58 -3.91
CA ARG A 184 -14.27 5.83 -4.33
C ARG A 184 -13.32 7.02 -4.06
N PRO A 185 -13.06 7.90 -5.04
CA PRO A 185 -12.26 9.09 -4.80
C PRO A 185 -12.97 10.08 -3.86
N LEU A 186 -12.18 10.85 -3.11
CA LEU A 186 -12.66 11.85 -2.17
C LEU A 186 -13.35 13.01 -2.91
N CYS A 187 -14.51 13.44 -2.45
CA CYS A 187 -15.37 14.45 -3.08
C CYS A 187 -15.87 14.10 -4.48
N GLU A 188 -15.85 12.82 -4.86
CA GLU A 188 -16.40 12.28 -6.11
C GLU A 188 -17.36 11.12 -5.83
N ASP A 189 -18.20 10.74 -6.80
CA ASP A 189 -19.18 9.64 -6.68
C ASP A 189 -19.59 9.06 -8.05
N PHE A 190 -20.31 7.95 -8.06
CA PHE A 190 -20.80 7.24 -9.23
C PHE A 190 -22.29 7.53 -9.50
N ASP A 191 -22.58 8.13 -10.65
CA ASP A 191 -23.93 8.44 -11.15
C ASP A 191 -24.65 7.23 -11.74
N ASP A 192 -23.93 6.31 -12.40
CA ASP A 192 -24.50 5.03 -12.85
C ASP A 192 -23.42 3.99 -13.17
N ILE A 193 -23.80 2.71 -13.10
CA ILE A 193 -23.02 1.57 -13.57
C ILE A 193 -23.86 0.84 -14.63
N VAL A 194 -23.48 1.01 -15.89
CA VAL A 194 -24.21 0.53 -17.07
C VAL A 194 -23.54 -0.72 -17.61
N MET A 195 -24.25 -1.84 -17.58
CA MET A 195 -23.85 -3.04 -18.30
C MET A 195 -24.21 -2.86 -19.78
N LEU A 196 -23.21 -2.86 -20.65
CA LEU A 196 -23.44 -2.67 -22.08
C LEU A 196 -24.05 -3.92 -22.71
N ASP A 197 -25.04 -3.72 -23.59
CA ASP A 197 -25.67 -4.81 -24.31
C ASP A 197 -24.74 -5.37 -25.39
N PRO A 198 -24.66 -6.69 -25.56
CA PRO A 198 -23.83 -7.24 -26.62
C PRO A 198 -24.32 -6.84 -28.02
N MET A 199 -23.42 -6.27 -28.82
CA MET A 199 -23.68 -5.91 -30.21
C MET A 199 -22.86 -6.79 -31.15
N PRO A 200 -23.41 -7.94 -31.60
CA PRO A 200 -22.71 -8.83 -32.52
C PRO A 200 -22.57 -8.19 -33.90
N ILE A 201 -21.35 -8.20 -34.44
CA ILE A 201 -20.98 -7.65 -35.75
C ILE A 201 -20.55 -8.80 -36.66
N ALA A 202 -21.19 -8.92 -37.81
CA ALA A 202 -20.84 -9.89 -38.85
C ALA A 202 -20.02 -9.22 -39.95
N VAL A 203 -18.95 -9.91 -40.39
CA VAL A 203 -18.14 -9.50 -41.54
C VAL A 203 -18.43 -10.42 -42.72
N ARG A 204 -18.80 -9.84 -43.86
CA ARG A 204 -19.01 -10.56 -45.12
C ARG A 204 -17.97 -10.11 -46.12
N ALA A 205 -17.08 -11.01 -46.55
CA ALA A 205 -15.97 -10.63 -47.43
C ALA A 205 -15.61 -11.74 -48.43
N SER A 206 -15.07 -11.32 -49.58
CA SER A 206 -14.42 -12.20 -50.56
C SER A 206 -12.94 -11.81 -50.65
N VAL A 207 -12.07 -12.73 -50.25
CA VAL A 207 -10.63 -12.50 -50.04
C VAL A 207 -9.81 -13.40 -50.96
N GLU A 208 -8.84 -12.81 -51.65
CA GLU A 208 -7.87 -13.54 -52.48
C GLU A 208 -6.63 -13.87 -51.65
N ILE A 209 -6.23 -15.14 -51.62
CA ILE A 209 -5.10 -15.61 -50.80
C ILE A 209 -3.97 -16.18 -51.68
N GLY A 210 -2.77 -16.26 -51.11
CA GLY A 210 -1.59 -16.83 -51.76
C GLY A 210 -1.75 -18.30 -52.15
N GLU A 211 -1.06 -18.73 -53.21
CA GLU A 211 -1.16 -20.09 -53.74
C GLU A 211 -0.79 -21.17 -52.71
N THR A 212 0.24 -20.93 -51.91
CA THR A 212 0.77 -21.87 -50.90
C THR A 212 0.08 -21.79 -49.55
N GLU A 213 -0.81 -20.82 -49.34
CA GLU A 213 -1.36 -20.51 -48.01
C GLU A 213 -2.47 -21.47 -47.60
N ASN A 214 -2.55 -21.79 -46.30
CA ASN A 214 -3.65 -22.56 -45.75
C ASN A 214 -4.83 -21.64 -45.42
N GLY A 215 -5.97 -21.85 -46.09
CA GLY A 215 -7.17 -21.02 -45.90
C GLY A 215 -7.70 -21.03 -44.46
N ALA A 216 -7.50 -22.11 -43.70
CA ALA A 216 -7.91 -22.18 -42.31
C ALA A 216 -7.05 -21.27 -41.41
N ASP A 217 -5.74 -21.22 -41.64
CA ASP A 217 -4.80 -20.39 -40.87
C ASP A 217 -5.00 -18.90 -41.19
N VAL A 218 -5.23 -18.57 -42.46
CA VAL A 218 -5.58 -17.20 -42.88
C VAL A 218 -6.90 -16.75 -42.27
N LEU A 219 -7.94 -17.60 -42.28
CA LEU A 219 -9.23 -17.27 -41.66
C LEU A 219 -9.12 -17.02 -40.16
N LEU A 220 -8.34 -17.85 -39.46
CA LEU A 220 -8.08 -17.68 -38.04
C LEU A 220 -7.39 -16.33 -37.78
N GLY A 221 -6.34 -16.00 -38.55
CA GLY A 221 -5.66 -14.71 -38.46
C GLY A 221 -6.56 -13.51 -38.75
N ILE A 222 -7.48 -13.64 -39.71
CA ILE A 222 -8.50 -12.62 -39.99
C ILE A 222 -9.42 -12.43 -38.78
N PHE A 223 -9.99 -13.51 -38.21
CA PHE A 223 -10.85 -13.40 -37.04
C PHE A 223 -10.13 -12.78 -35.83
N GLU A 224 -8.86 -13.11 -35.61
CA GLU A 224 -8.07 -12.53 -34.51
C GLU A 224 -7.86 -11.02 -34.67
N ARG A 225 -7.43 -10.57 -35.85
CA ARG A 225 -7.19 -9.14 -36.11
C ARG A 225 -8.47 -8.32 -36.14
N VAL A 226 -9.50 -8.80 -36.84
CA VAL A 226 -10.79 -8.12 -36.92
C VAL A 226 -11.44 -8.05 -35.53
N SER A 227 -11.34 -9.12 -34.74
CA SER A 227 -11.82 -9.08 -33.35
C SER A 227 -11.07 -8.07 -32.50
N ALA A 228 -9.75 -7.96 -32.63
CA ALA A 228 -8.94 -7.00 -31.88
C ALA A 228 -9.24 -5.55 -32.28
N LEU A 229 -9.60 -5.31 -33.55
CA LEU A 229 -10.05 -4.01 -34.04
C LEU A 229 -11.43 -3.61 -33.50
N ILE A 230 -12.40 -4.53 -33.58
CA ILE A 230 -13.80 -4.28 -33.17
C ILE A 230 -13.89 -4.13 -31.66
N SER A 231 -13.17 -4.97 -30.92
CA SER A 231 -13.25 -5.06 -29.47
C SER A 231 -11.87 -5.33 -28.87
N PRO A 232 -11.03 -4.28 -28.75
CA PRO A 232 -9.71 -4.38 -28.16
C PRO A 232 -9.80 -4.82 -26.69
N SER A 233 -8.97 -5.78 -26.30
CA SER A 233 -8.86 -6.26 -24.93
C SER A 233 -7.70 -5.60 -24.21
N VAL A 234 -7.89 -5.22 -22.95
CA VAL A 234 -6.80 -4.81 -22.07
C VAL A 234 -6.10 -6.05 -21.51
N GLY A 235 -4.78 -6.10 -21.64
CA GLY A 235 -3.96 -7.21 -21.14
C GLY A 235 -3.50 -7.02 -19.71
N PHE A 236 -3.17 -8.14 -19.04
CA PHE A 236 -2.45 -8.14 -17.77
C PHE A 236 -1.09 -8.81 -17.93
N LEU A 237 -0.11 -8.32 -17.18
CA LEU A 237 1.23 -8.83 -17.05
C LEU A 237 1.42 -9.46 -15.67
N THR A 238 2.16 -10.57 -15.61
CA THR A 238 2.74 -11.02 -14.34
C THR A 238 3.92 -10.13 -13.96
N LEU A 239 4.35 -10.19 -12.69
CA LEU A 239 5.54 -9.46 -12.23
C LEU A 239 6.78 -9.80 -13.07
N ASP A 240 7.02 -11.09 -13.31
CA ASP A 240 8.13 -11.56 -14.14
C ASP A 240 8.06 -11.04 -15.59
N GLN A 241 6.86 -10.99 -16.17
CA GLN A 241 6.67 -10.47 -17.52
C GLN A 241 6.95 -8.97 -17.58
N ALA A 242 6.54 -8.20 -16.57
CA ALA A 242 6.80 -6.77 -16.51
C ALA A 242 8.31 -6.50 -16.35
N LEU A 243 8.98 -7.21 -15.44
CA LEU A 243 10.43 -7.12 -15.27
C LEU A 243 11.20 -7.54 -16.53
N ALA A 244 10.79 -8.62 -17.20
CA ALA A 244 11.42 -9.08 -18.45
C ALA A 244 11.25 -8.10 -19.62
N ARG A 245 10.19 -7.28 -19.59
CA ARG A 245 9.96 -6.18 -20.54
C ARG A 245 10.74 -4.90 -20.18
N GLY A 246 11.42 -4.87 -19.04
CA GLY A 246 12.29 -3.78 -18.62
C GLY A 246 11.58 -2.64 -17.88
N PHE A 247 10.36 -2.84 -17.40
CA PHE A 247 9.70 -1.86 -16.53
C PHE A 247 10.42 -1.73 -15.19
N SER A 248 10.53 -0.51 -14.67
CA SER A 248 11.07 -0.28 -13.33
C SER A 248 10.08 -0.71 -12.24
N THR A 249 10.57 -0.90 -11.02
CA THR A 249 9.70 -1.23 -9.87
C THR A 249 8.62 -0.16 -9.68
N GLU A 250 8.97 1.11 -9.79
CA GLU A 250 8.04 2.23 -9.68
C GLU A 250 6.95 2.19 -10.76
N GLU A 251 7.33 1.91 -12.01
CA GLU A 251 6.37 1.80 -13.12
C GLU A 251 5.41 0.62 -12.96
N ILE A 252 5.89 -0.50 -12.42
CA ILE A 252 5.08 -1.71 -12.20
C ILE A 252 4.01 -1.48 -11.13
N PHE A 253 4.39 -0.84 -10.02
CA PHE A 253 3.51 -0.64 -8.86
C PHE A 253 2.73 0.68 -8.91
N GLU A 254 2.78 1.42 -10.02
CA GLU A 254 2.01 2.64 -10.20
C GLU A 254 0.50 2.35 -10.27
N GLY A 255 -0.27 3.06 -9.45
CA GLY A 255 -1.72 2.93 -9.37
C GLY A 255 -2.21 1.87 -8.36
N PRO A 256 -3.47 1.41 -8.48
CA PRO A 256 -4.11 0.58 -7.48
C PRO A 256 -3.59 -0.86 -7.45
N PRO A 257 -3.55 -1.50 -6.27
CA PRO A 257 -3.21 -2.91 -6.17
C PRO A 257 -4.32 -3.78 -6.80
N LEU A 258 -3.94 -4.63 -7.75
CA LEU A 258 -4.85 -5.50 -8.51
C LEU A 258 -4.63 -6.98 -8.19
N ALA A 259 -5.67 -7.80 -8.26
CA ALA A 259 -5.62 -9.23 -7.99
C ALA A 259 -5.05 -10.05 -9.15
N ARG A 260 -5.23 -9.60 -10.40
CA ARG A 260 -4.92 -10.36 -11.62
C ARG A 260 -3.59 -9.99 -12.29
N GLY A 261 -2.71 -9.31 -11.56
CA GLY A 261 -1.42 -8.80 -12.06
C GLY A 261 -1.49 -7.33 -12.45
N PHE A 262 -0.63 -6.91 -13.36
CA PHE A 262 -0.44 -5.50 -13.71
C PHE A 262 -1.07 -5.21 -15.07
N VAL A 263 -1.92 -4.19 -15.17
CA VAL A 263 -2.52 -3.81 -16.45
C VAL A 263 -1.44 -3.34 -17.42
N ASP A 264 -1.41 -3.91 -18.63
CA ASP A 264 -0.40 -3.60 -19.64
C ASP A 264 -0.59 -2.15 -20.15
N PRO A 265 0.35 -1.24 -19.85
CA PRO A 265 0.23 0.18 -20.21
C PRO A 265 0.22 0.40 -21.72
N ALA A 266 0.71 -0.56 -22.53
CA ALA A 266 0.64 -0.46 -23.98
C ALA A 266 -0.78 -0.69 -24.52
N THR A 267 -1.62 -1.45 -23.81
CA THR A 267 -2.95 -1.85 -24.28
C THR A 267 -4.09 -0.99 -23.73
N LEU A 268 -3.95 -0.47 -22.51
CA LEU A 268 -4.99 0.32 -21.85
C LEU A 268 -5.44 1.55 -22.68
N PRO A 269 -4.54 2.39 -23.24
CA PRO A 269 -4.94 3.56 -24.03
C PRO A 269 -5.54 3.17 -25.39
N GLN A 270 -5.19 2.00 -25.93
CA GLN A 270 -5.68 1.56 -27.25
C GLN A 270 -7.10 0.98 -27.18
N ALA A 271 -7.53 0.56 -25.98
CA ALA A 271 -8.82 -0.06 -25.75
C ALA A 271 -9.96 0.95 -25.57
N GLU A 272 -9.94 2.04 -26.34
CA GLU A 272 -11.02 3.04 -26.37
C GLU A 272 -12.27 2.52 -27.07
N ARG A 273 -13.42 3.04 -26.64
CA ARG A 273 -14.70 2.69 -27.24
C ARG A 273 -14.84 3.40 -28.58
N ARG A 274 -15.08 2.62 -29.64
CA ARG A 274 -15.39 3.16 -30.96
C ARG A 274 -16.86 3.55 -31.07
N VAL A 275 -17.13 4.68 -31.71
CA VAL A 275 -18.49 5.14 -32.05
C VAL A 275 -18.93 4.69 -33.44
N ALA A 276 -17.99 4.27 -34.28
CA ALA A 276 -18.24 3.71 -35.60
C ALA A 276 -17.13 2.74 -36.02
N LEU A 277 -17.47 1.78 -36.89
CA LEU A 277 -16.53 0.90 -37.57
C LEU A 277 -16.46 1.29 -39.05
N HIS A 278 -15.32 1.80 -39.48
CA HIS A 278 -15.08 2.07 -40.89
C HIS A 278 -14.61 0.81 -41.61
N THR A 279 -15.20 0.53 -42.76
CA THR A 279 -14.86 -0.65 -43.57
C THR A 279 -13.40 -0.62 -44.03
N SER A 280 -12.83 0.58 -44.24
CA SER A 280 -11.40 0.78 -44.54
C SER A 280 -10.47 0.22 -43.48
N ASP A 281 -10.83 0.34 -42.19
CA ASP A 281 -10.00 -0.11 -41.08
C ASP A 281 -10.00 -1.65 -41.02
N VAL A 282 -11.17 -2.25 -41.26
CA VAL A 282 -11.31 -3.71 -41.37
C VAL A 282 -10.55 -4.25 -42.59
N ILE A 283 -10.60 -3.55 -43.73
CA ILE A 283 -9.79 -3.88 -44.92
C ILE A 283 -8.31 -3.87 -44.57
N HIS A 284 -7.84 -2.81 -43.90
CA HIS A 284 -6.43 -2.68 -43.50
C HIS A 284 -6.00 -3.86 -42.61
N GLU A 285 -6.80 -4.21 -41.61
CA GLU A 285 -6.48 -5.35 -40.73
C GLU A 285 -6.49 -6.70 -41.45
N ILE A 286 -7.42 -6.93 -42.38
CA ILE A 286 -7.46 -8.16 -43.18
C ILE A 286 -6.25 -8.22 -44.12
N MET A 287 -5.88 -7.11 -44.77
CA MET A 287 -4.72 -7.05 -45.66
C MET A 287 -3.38 -7.29 -44.93
N ASN A 288 -3.32 -7.01 -43.63
CA ASN A 288 -2.15 -7.27 -42.78
C ASN A 288 -2.04 -8.73 -42.29
N VAL A 289 -2.99 -9.60 -42.64
CA VAL A 289 -2.88 -11.04 -42.36
C VAL A 289 -1.91 -11.67 -43.38
N PRO A 290 -0.86 -12.36 -42.93
CA PRO A 290 0.03 -13.09 -43.82
C PRO A 290 -0.75 -14.04 -44.73
N GLY A 291 -0.49 -13.96 -46.03
CA GLY A 291 -1.16 -14.79 -47.03
C GLY A 291 -2.36 -14.16 -47.73
N VAL A 292 -2.85 -12.99 -47.28
CA VAL A 292 -3.87 -12.21 -48.00
C VAL A 292 -3.22 -11.40 -49.12
N ARG A 293 -3.74 -11.54 -50.36
CA ARG A 293 -3.27 -10.80 -51.56
C ARG A 293 -4.17 -9.62 -51.92
N ALA A 294 -5.49 -9.80 -51.83
CA ALA A 294 -6.45 -8.76 -52.15
C ALA A 294 -7.82 -9.02 -51.50
N ILE A 295 -8.64 -7.97 -51.36
CA ILE A 295 -10.04 -8.06 -50.93
C ILE A 295 -10.92 -7.60 -52.10
N ARG A 296 -11.79 -8.47 -52.60
CA ARG A 296 -12.66 -8.18 -53.75
C ARG A 296 -13.92 -7.42 -53.35
N SER A 297 -14.47 -7.77 -52.20
CA SER A 297 -15.64 -7.12 -51.62
C SER A 297 -15.66 -7.35 -50.11
N ILE A 298 -16.14 -6.37 -49.36
CA ILE A 298 -16.37 -6.49 -47.93
C ILE A 298 -17.59 -5.63 -47.55
N ARG A 299 -18.40 -6.14 -46.64
CA ARG A 299 -19.49 -5.39 -45.99
C ARG A 299 -19.59 -5.78 -44.52
N LEU A 300 -20.03 -4.82 -43.72
CA LEU A 300 -20.25 -4.99 -42.28
C LEU A 300 -21.76 -4.95 -42.01
N ALA A 301 -22.22 -5.74 -41.05
CA ALA A 301 -23.60 -5.70 -40.58
C ALA A 301 -23.65 -6.00 -39.08
N ARG A 302 -24.64 -5.47 -38.37
CA ARG A 302 -25.02 -6.03 -37.07
C ARG A 302 -25.66 -7.39 -37.32
N ALA A 303 -25.32 -8.40 -36.52
CA ALA A 303 -25.85 -9.74 -36.74
C ALA A 303 -27.38 -9.74 -36.55
N GLY A 304 -28.10 -10.21 -37.57
CA GLY A 304 -29.56 -10.18 -37.61
C GLY A 304 -30.15 -9.01 -38.42
N ASP A 305 -29.38 -7.96 -38.70
CA ASP A 305 -29.83 -6.87 -39.57
C ASP A 305 -29.82 -7.32 -41.04
N ALA A 306 -30.86 -6.93 -41.79
CA ALA A 306 -30.93 -7.17 -43.23
C ALA A 306 -30.08 -6.17 -44.04
N VAL A 307 -29.72 -5.04 -43.43
CA VAL A 307 -28.98 -3.95 -44.07
C VAL A 307 -27.49 -4.15 -43.83
N GLU A 308 -26.75 -4.29 -44.93
CA GLU A 308 -25.29 -4.39 -44.94
C GLU A 308 -24.72 -3.01 -45.28
N GLU A 309 -23.92 -2.45 -44.38
CA GLU A 309 -23.33 -1.12 -44.55
C GLU A 309 -22.00 -1.24 -45.31
N PRO A 310 -21.85 -0.59 -46.49
CA PRO A 310 -20.67 -0.74 -47.33
C PRO A 310 -19.48 0.14 -46.93
N TRP A 311 -19.70 1.18 -46.11
CA TRP A 311 -18.67 2.19 -45.82
C TRP A 311 -18.38 2.33 -44.33
N SER A 312 -19.43 2.49 -43.53
CA SER A 312 -19.30 2.72 -42.09
C SER A 312 -20.50 2.16 -41.36
N LEU A 313 -20.26 1.44 -40.27
CA LEU A 313 -21.30 0.95 -39.37
C LEU A 313 -21.26 1.77 -38.08
N THR A 314 -22.32 2.52 -37.79
CA THR A 314 -22.45 3.27 -36.54
C THR A 314 -22.69 2.32 -35.38
N LEU A 315 -21.98 2.53 -34.27
CA LEU A 315 -22.15 1.78 -33.03
C LEU A 315 -22.98 2.63 -32.06
N ASP A 316 -24.08 2.08 -31.56
CA ASP A 316 -24.90 2.77 -30.56
C ASP A 316 -24.17 2.93 -29.21
N GLU A 317 -24.57 3.95 -28.45
CA GLU A 317 -23.99 4.31 -27.17
C GLU A 317 -24.35 3.33 -26.03
N THR A 318 -25.26 2.40 -26.27
CA THR A 318 -25.74 1.40 -25.29
C THR A 318 -25.06 0.04 -25.42
N GLY A 319 -24.42 -0.24 -26.55
CA GLY A 319 -23.90 -1.57 -26.87
C GLY A 319 -22.38 -1.68 -26.90
N ALA A 320 -21.91 -2.92 -26.70
CA ALA A 320 -20.53 -3.33 -26.83
C ALA A 320 -20.36 -4.18 -28.11
N ALA A 321 -19.69 -3.60 -29.12
CA ALA A 321 -19.43 -4.26 -30.38
C ALA A 321 -18.50 -5.47 -30.20
N ARG A 322 -18.85 -6.61 -30.80
CA ARG A 322 -18.01 -7.81 -30.83
C ARG A 322 -18.16 -8.56 -32.15
N LEU A 323 -17.09 -9.20 -32.60
CA LEU A 323 -17.14 -10.05 -33.79
C LEU A 323 -18.03 -11.28 -33.53
N ASP A 324 -19.00 -11.52 -34.40
CA ASP A 324 -19.73 -12.77 -34.48
C ASP A 324 -19.15 -13.63 -35.60
N ALA A 325 -18.23 -14.52 -35.24
CA ALA A 325 -17.58 -15.41 -36.19
C ALA A 325 -18.56 -16.42 -36.83
N THR A 326 -19.69 -16.71 -36.19
CA THR A 326 -20.71 -17.65 -36.72
C THR A 326 -21.61 -16.98 -37.74
N ALA A 327 -21.95 -15.70 -37.52
CA ALA A 327 -22.73 -14.91 -38.47
C ALA A 327 -21.87 -14.31 -39.61
N SER A 328 -20.55 -14.31 -39.47
CA SER A 328 -19.61 -13.85 -40.49
C SER A 328 -19.46 -14.87 -41.64
N ASN A 329 -19.30 -14.37 -42.88
CA ASN A 329 -19.04 -15.20 -44.05
C ASN A 329 -17.84 -14.64 -44.84
N ILE A 330 -16.69 -15.29 -44.72
CA ILE A 330 -15.45 -14.89 -45.40
C ILE A 330 -15.06 -16.00 -46.37
N GLU A 331 -15.19 -15.72 -47.65
CA GLU A 331 -14.92 -16.66 -48.73
C GLU A 331 -13.54 -16.41 -49.32
N PHE A 332 -12.78 -17.49 -49.55
CA PHE A 332 -11.44 -17.39 -50.13
C PHE A 332 -11.40 -17.81 -51.59
N VAL A 333 -10.55 -17.13 -52.36
CA VAL A 333 -10.30 -17.43 -53.77
C VAL A 333 -8.80 -17.58 -54.02
N LYS A 334 -8.41 -18.62 -54.77
CA LYS A 334 -7.06 -18.83 -55.33
C LYS A 334 -7.17 -18.97 -56.84
N ASP A 335 -6.50 -18.13 -57.63
CA ASP A 335 -6.55 -18.16 -59.10
C ASP A 335 -7.98 -18.30 -59.68
N ARG A 336 -8.93 -17.56 -59.09
CA ARG A 336 -10.38 -17.58 -59.41
C ARG A 336 -11.13 -18.86 -59.02
N GLN A 337 -10.50 -19.81 -58.32
CA GLN A 337 -11.16 -20.98 -57.74
C GLN A 337 -11.49 -20.77 -56.26
N PRO A 338 -12.69 -21.13 -55.79
CA PRO A 338 -13.05 -21.04 -54.39
C PRO A 338 -12.23 -22.06 -53.57
N VAL A 339 -11.78 -21.65 -52.39
CA VAL A 339 -11.10 -22.53 -51.43
C VAL A 339 -12.10 -23.01 -50.40
N VAL A 340 -12.18 -24.33 -50.22
CA VAL A 340 -13.01 -24.93 -49.18
C VAL A 340 -12.25 -24.89 -47.85
N VAL A 341 -12.85 -24.26 -46.84
CA VAL A 341 -12.33 -24.19 -45.47
C VAL A 341 -13.38 -24.77 -44.53
N ASP A 342 -12.96 -25.59 -43.56
CA ASP A 342 -13.83 -26.01 -42.45
C ASP A 342 -13.98 -24.83 -41.47
N THR A 343 -14.90 -23.92 -41.81
CA THR A 343 -15.18 -22.72 -41.00
C THR A 343 -15.57 -23.08 -39.57
N ALA A 344 -16.30 -24.18 -39.36
CA ALA A 344 -16.71 -24.61 -38.02
C ALA A 344 -15.52 -25.02 -37.16
N ALA A 345 -14.52 -25.70 -37.74
CA ALA A 345 -13.26 -25.98 -37.05
C ALA A 345 -12.47 -24.71 -36.71
N VAL A 346 -12.38 -23.76 -37.65
CA VAL A 346 -11.69 -22.48 -37.41
C VAL A 346 -12.36 -21.67 -36.30
N ILE A 347 -13.70 -21.59 -36.28
CA ILE A 347 -14.45 -20.90 -35.21
C ILE A 347 -14.14 -21.53 -33.84
N ARG A 348 -14.08 -22.86 -33.73
CA ARG A 348 -13.70 -23.54 -32.48
C ARG A 348 -12.27 -23.19 -32.06
N SER A 349 -11.32 -23.17 -32.99
CA SER A 349 -9.93 -22.78 -32.70
C SER A 349 -9.81 -21.32 -32.28
N TYR A 350 -10.53 -20.41 -32.95
CA TYR A 350 -10.62 -19.00 -32.59
C TYR A 350 -11.16 -18.83 -31.17
N ALA A 351 -12.29 -19.47 -30.84
CA ALA A 351 -12.88 -19.41 -29.51
C ALA A 351 -11.92 -19.95 -28.43
N SER A 352 -11.21 -21.04 -28.71
CA SER A 352 -10.22 -21.61 -27.78
C SER A 352 -9.03 -20.68 -27.55
N ARG A 353 -8.47 -20.06 -28.61
CA ARG A 353 -7.35 -19.12 -28.49
C ARG A 353 -7.76 -17.82 -27.83
N ALA A 354 -8.93 -17.28 -28.16
CA ALA A 354 -9.50 -16.10 -27.50
C ALA A 354 -9.69 -16.35 -26.00
N ARG A 355 -10.15 -17.56 -25.62
CA ARG A 355 -10.27 -17.95 -24.21
C ARG A 355 -8.94 -17.97 -23.47
N ALA A 356 -7.90 -18.56 -24.07
CA ALA A 356 -6.57 -18.61 -23.47
C ALA A 356 -5.90 -17.23 -23.36
N ALA A 357 -6.15 -16.33 -24.31
CA ALA A 357 -5.53 -15.00 -24.36
C ALA A 357 -6.21 -13.93 -23.50
N ARG A 358 -7.44 -14.17 -23.02
CA ARG A 358 -8.26 -13.15 -22.35
C ARG A 358 -8.68 -13.52 -20.93
N LEU A 359 -8.41 -14.75 -20.48
CA LEU A 359 -8.66 -15.16 -19.11
C LEU A 359 -7.40 -14.98 -18.28
N TYR A 360 -7.41 -13.96 -17.42
CA TYR A 360 -6.38 -13.71 -16.43
C TYR A 360 -6.83 -14.24 -15.08
N PRO A 361 -6.16 -15.25 -14.50
CA PRO A 361 -6.47 -15.72 -13.15
C PRO A 361 -6.00 -14.71 -12.11
N GLU A 362 -6.57 -14.79 -10.91
CA GLU A 362 -5.99 -14.12 -9.75
C GLU A 362 -4.61 -14.72 -9.45
N LEU A 363 -3.66 -13.85 -9.11
CA LEU A 363 -2.32 -14.22 -8.74
C LEU A 363 -2.18 -14.25 -7.21
N ALA A 364 -1.40 -15.20 -6.70
CA ALA A 364 -1.10 -15.22 -5.28
C ALA A 364 -0.38 -13.90 -4.87
N PRO A 365 -0.53 -13.43 -3.62
CA PRO A 365 0.14 -12.21 -3.17
C PRO A 365 1.67 -12.21 -3.41
N ILE A 366 2.31 -13.37 -3.27
CA ILE A 366 3.76 -13.53 -3.51
C ILE A 366 4.16 -13.31 -4.97
N ASP A 367 3.26 -13.59 -5.93
CA ASP A 367 3.52 -13.44 -7.37
C ASP A 367 3.25 -12.00 -7.86
N ARG A 368 2.81 -11.13 -6.95
CA ARG A 368 2.47 -9.73 -7.20
C ARG A 368 3.34 -8.76 -6.40
N ASP A 369 4.39 -9.24 -5.75
CA ASP A 369 5.23 -8.42 -4.88
C ASP A 369 6.70 -8.84 -4.93
N LEU A 370 7.58 -7.92 -4.55
CA LEU A 370 9.02 -8.14 -4.41
C LEU A 370 9.36 -8.24 -2.92
N ILE A 371 9.28 -9.44 -2.37
CA ILE A 371 9.54 -9.69 -0.96
C ILE A 371 11.05 -9.92 -0.73
N PRO A 372 11.71 -9.11 0.13
CA PRO A 372 13.10 -9.33 0.49
C PRO A 372 13.33 -10.68 1.15
N ARG A 373 14.50 -11.28 0.91
CA ARG A 373 14.87 -12.55 1.57
C ARG A 373 15.08 -12.31 3.07
N PRO A 374 14.57 -13.18 3.94
CA PRO A 374 14.85 -13.09 5.37
C PRO A 374 16.34 -13.35 5.65
N GLY A 375 16.85 -12.63 6.64
CA GLY A 375 18.17 -12.92 7.20
C GLY A 375 18.16 -14.15 8.10
N GLN A 376 19.35 -14.55 8.52
CA GLN A 376 19.56 -15.66 9.44
C GLN A 376 19.92 -15.12 10.82
N ALA A 377 19.20 -15.56 11.86
CA ALA A 377 19.59 -15.29 13.24
C ALA A 377 20.92 -16.01 13.57
N ARG A 378 21.83 -15.27 14.19
CA ARG A 378 23.22 -15.61 14.52
C ARG A 378 23.52 -15.61 16.02
N ASP A 379 22.55 -15.27 16.87
CA ASP A 379 22.69 -15.24 18.33
C ASP A 379 23.79 -14.27 18.77
N VAL A 380 23.67 -13.02 18.32
CA VAL A 380 24.72 -12.01 18.56
C VAL A 380 24.81 -11.58 20.01
N ALA A 381 23.79 -11.84 20.83
CA ALA A 381 23.78 -11.52 22.26
C ALA A 381 24.73 -12.40 23.08
N ASN A 382 24.99 -13.63 22.66
CA ASN A 382 25.72 -14.61 23.46
C ASN A 382 27.15 -14.14 23.80
N TYR A 383 27.41 -13.84 25.09
CA TYR A 383 28.68 -13.29 25.54
C TYR A 383 29.40 -14.28 26.45
N LEU A 384 30.69 -14.50 26.16
CA LEU A 384 31.59 -15.25 27.03
C LEU A 384 32.46 -14.26 27.82
N PRO A 385 32.54 -14.37 29.15
CA PRO A 385 33.35 -13.45 29.95
C PRO A 385 34.85 -13.63 29.70
N ILE A 386 35.59 -12.53 29.85
CA ILE A 386 37.04 -12.40 29.60
C ILE A 386 37.84 -13.48 30.35
N GLU A 387 37.39 -13.87 31.55
CA GLU A 387 38.03 -14.93 32.34
C GLU A 387 38.14 -16.28 31.60
N SER A 388 37.27 -16.52 30.61
CA SER A 388 37.26 -17.72 29.77
C SER A 388 38.44 -17.78 28.80
N ASP A 389 38.94 -16.63 28.37
CA ASP A 389 40.06 -16.50 27.42
C ASP A 389 41.41 -16.38 28.14
N LEU A 390 41.41 -16.18 29.46
CA LEU A 390 42.63 -16.07 30.23
C LEU A 390 43.30 -17.44 30.47
N PRO A 391 44.65 -17.50 30.53
CA PRO A 391 45.35 -18.72 30.88
C PRO A 391 44.90 -19.29 32.24
N ARG A 392 44.79 -20.63 32.33
CA ARG A 392 44.38 -21.31 33.58
C ARG A 392 45.22 -20.94 34.82
N LEU A 393 46.46 -20.46 34.61
CA LEU A 393 47.34 -20.00 35.69
C LEU A 393 46.75 -18.83 36.50
N TYR A 394 45.87 -18.03 35.90
CA TYR A 394 45.17 -16.93 36.60
C TYR A 394 44.16 -17.42 37.64
N GLY A 395 43.73 -18.68 37.57
CA GLY A 395 42.82 -19.27 38.55
C GLY A 395 41.38 -18.74 38.51
N VAL A 396 41.00 -17.95 37.51
CA VAL A 396 39.68 -17.29 37.43
C VAL A 396 38.65 -18.08 36.63
N GLY A 397 39.05 -18.80 35.57
CA GLY A 397 38.12 -19.56 34.74
C GLY A 397 37.52 -20.78 35.46
N ALA A 398 36.43 -21.31 34.89
CA ALA A 398 35.76 -22.50 35.39
C ALA A 398 36.72 -23.69 35.55
N GLY A 399 36.74 -24.30 36.74
CA GLY A 399 37.64 -25.41 37.06
C GLY A 399 39.14 -25.07 36.92
N ALA A 400 39.52 -23.78 36.96
CA ALA A 400 40.93 -23.38 36.90
C ALA A 400 41.66 -23.67 38.23
N LEU A 401 40.98 -23.54 39.36
CA LEU A 401 41.51 -23.90 40.68
C LEU A 401 41.14 -25.35 41.05
N PRO A 402 42.07 -26.13 41.64
CA PRO A 402 41.75 -27.44 42.19
C PRO A 402 40.91 -27.32 43.47
N ASP A 403 40.08 -28.32 43.78
CA ASP A 403 39.28 -28.38 45.02
C ASP A 403 40.13 -28.23 46.31
N SER A 404 41.42 -28.60 46.22
CA SER A 404 42.41 -28.49 47.29
C SER A 404 43.04 -27.10 47.43
N ALA A 405 42.65 -26.10 46.62
CA ALA A 405 43.17 -24.74 46.71
C ALA A 405 42.81 -24.12 48.08
N ASP A 406 43.77 -23.39 48.66
CA ASP A 406 43.56 -22.70 49.94
C ASP A 406 42.63 -21.49 49.79
N ASP A 407 42.08 -21.02 50.92
CA ASP A 407 41.13 -19.91 50.95
C ASP A 407 41.75 -18.59 50.46
N THR A 408 43.08 -18.44 50.58
CA THR A 408 43.78 -17.22 50.12
C THR A 408 43.82 -17.17 48.59
N CYS A 409 44.12 -18.30 47.95
CA CYS A 409 44.14 -18.44 46.50
C CYS A 409 42.74 -18.23 45.90
N LYS A 410 41.70 -18.79 46.55
CA LYS A 410 40.30 -18.54 46.16
C LYS A 410 39.93 -17.07 46.29
N ALA A 411 40.31 -16.41 47.39
CA ALA A 411 40.05 -14.98 47.59
C ALA A 411 40.76 -14.08 46.56
N GLN A 412 42.00 -14.41 46.19
CA GLN A 412 42.75 -13.68 45.15
C GLN A 412 42.13 -13.86 43.76
N ALA A 413 41.71 -15.07 43.41
CA ALA A 413 40.98 -15.32 42.17
C ALA A 413 39.66 -14.53 42.14
N ASN A 414 38.89 -14.55 43.23
CA ASN A 414 37.65 -13.76 43.34
C ASN A 414 37.91 -12.24 43.28
N GLN A 415 39.05 -11.76 43.79
CA GLN A 415 39.44 -10.35 43.64
C GLN A 415 39.67 -9.97 42.17
N LEU A 416 40.37 -10.83 41.40
CA LEU A 416 40.57 -10.61 39.98
C LEU A 416 39.26 -10.72 39.18
N ARG A 417 38.40 -11.69 39.50
CA ARG A 417 37.04 -11.80 38.93
C ARG A 417 36.23 -10.53 39.21
N GLY A 418 36.30 -10.00 40.43
CA GLY A 418 35.69 -8.71 40.79
C GLY A 418 36.21 -7.53 39.97
N TYR A 419 37.50 -7.51 39.63
CA TYR A 419 38.08 -6.51 38.74
C TYR A 419 37.57 -6.66 37.30
N LEU A 420 37.51 -7.88 36.77
CA LEU A 420 37.06 -8.19 35.41
C LEU A 420 35.55 -7.97 35.22
N ALA A 421 34.74 -8.22 36.25
CA ALA A 421 33.29 -8.13 36.19
C ALA A 421 32.78 -6.77 35.68
N VAL A 422 33.48 -5.67 35.97
CA VAL A 422 33.11 -4.33 35.45
C VAL A 422 33.27 -4.27 33.93
N LEU A 423 34.35 -4.86 33.40
CA LEU A 423 34.63 -4.90 31.96
C LEU A 423 33.70 -5.87 31.26
N ASP A 424 33.49 -7.04 31.86
CA ASP A 424 32.56 -8.05 31.35
C ASP A 424 31.13 -7.52 31.26
N GLN A 425 30.66 -6.80 32.29
CA GLN A 425 29.31 -6.24 32.28
C GLN A 425 29.13 -5.16 31.20
N LEU A 426 30.17 -4.36 30.91
CA LEU A 426 30.14 -3.39 29.80
C LEU A 426 30.02 -4.11 28.45
N LEU A 427 30.86 -5.13 28.22
CA LEU A 427 30.83 -5.90 26.97
C LEU A 427 29.50 -6.66 26.81
N ALA A 428 29.04 -7.33 27.86
CA ALA A 428 27.76 -8.02 27.86
C ALA A 428 26.60 -7.08 27.47
N ASN A 429 26.60 -5.84 27.98
CA ASN A 429 25.62 -4.83 27.59
C ASN A 429 25.74 -4.42 26.12
N GLU A 430 26.94 -4.28 25.56
CA GLU A 430 27.12 -3.97 24.14
C GLU A 430 26.62 -5.11 23.22
N PHE A 431 26.87 -6.38 23.58
CA PHE A 431 26.30 -7.53 22.85
C PHE A 431 24.77 -7.56 22.96
N ALA A 432 24.21 -7.29 24.15
CA ALA A 432 22.77 -7.17 24.32
C ALA A 432 22.19 -6.00 23.49
N GLN A 433 22.89 -4.87 23.43
CA GLN A 433 22.50 -3.72 22.64
C GLN A 433 22.53 -4.02 21.14
N LEU A 434 23.52 -4.79 20.66
CA LEU A 434 23.59 -5.23 19.27
C LEU A 434 22.38 -6.12 18.91
N ALA A 435 22.01 -7.04 19.80
CA ALA A 435 20.80 -7.86 19.63
C ALA A 435 19.50 -7.02 19.70
N HIS A 436 19.51 -5.90 20.44
CA HIS A 436 18.37 -4.99 20.57
C HIS A 436 18.13 -4.10 19.34
N VAL A 437 19.04 -4.08 18.36
CA VAL A 437 18.92 -3.24 17.14
C VAL A 437 17.59 -3.47 16.42
N ALA A 438 17.14 -4.73 16.30
CA ALA A 438 15.86 -5.05 15.66
C ALA A 438 14.67 -4.36 16.38
N SER A 439 14.65 -4.39 17.72
CA SER A 439 13.63 -3.72 18.54
C SER A 439 13.69 -2.19 18.43
N LEU A 440 14.90 -1.61 18.32
CA LEU A 440 15.09 -0.17 18.14
C LEU A 440 14.47 0.36 16.84
N PHE A 441 14.51 -0.43 15.77
CA PHE A 441 13.91 -0.06 14.49
C PHE A 441 12.52 -0.68 14.27
N SER A 442 12.03 -1.48 15.21
CA SER A 442 10.70 -2.07 15.15
C SER A 442 9.62 -1.01 15.36
N ILE A 443 8.65 -0.99 14.43
CA ILE A 443 7.39 -0.25 14.56
C ILE A 443 6.40 -0.99 15.48
N ASP A 444 6.60 -2.30 15.64
CA ASP A 444 5.74 -3.17 16.41
C ASP A 444 6.06 -3.19 17.90
N ASP A 445 7.33 -3.03 18.25
CA ASP A 445 7.77 -3.04 19.65
C ASP A 445 7.26 -1.81 20.43
N GLY A 446 6.39 -2.14 21.39
CA GLY A 446 5.80 -1.32 22.46
C GLY A 446 6.78 -0.41 23.18
N SER A 447 8.00 -0.92 23.37
CA SER A 447 8.89 -0.48 24.42
C SER A 447 9.41 0.95 24.21
N PRO A 448 9.44 1.75 25.29
CA PRO A 448 10.18 3.00 25.29
C PRO A 448 11.69 2.78 25.46
N ARG A 449 12.13 1.55 25.77
CA ARG A 449 13.54 1.25 26.04
C ARG A 449 14.40 1.34 24.78
N THR A 450 15.53 2.02 24.93
CA THR A 450 16.53 2.25 23.89
C THR A 450 17.91 1.71 24.24
N TYR A 451 18.16 1.40 25.51
CA TYR A 451 19.34 0.65 25.93
C TYR A 451 18.94 -0.71 26.47
N ALA A 452 19.70 -1.72 26.10
CA ALA A 452 19.59 -3.09 26.59
C ALA A 452 20.85 -3.47 27.37
N GLY A 453 20.67 -4.37 28.32
CA GLY A 453 21.74 -4.99 29.07
C GLY A 453 21.37 -6.43 29.40
N GLN A 454 22.38 -7.24 29.65
CA GLN A 454 22.22 -8.63 30.07
C GLN A 454 23.22 -8.92 31.18
N LEU A 455 22.86 -9.81 32.11
CA LEU A 455 23.83 -10.31 33.06
C LEU A 455 24.84 -11.19 32.34
N VAL A 456 26.09 -11.12 32.79
CA VAL A 456 27.14 -12.03 32.36
C VAL A 456 26.80 -13.42 32.87
N ASP A 457 26.78 -14.42 31.98
CA ASP A 457 26.59 -15.81 32.40
C ASP A 457 27.83 -16.26 33.19
N THR A 458 27.61 -16.80 34.39
CA THR A 458 28.68 -17.24 35.29
C THR A 458 28.47 -18.69 35.65
N ASP A 459 29.57 -19.43 35.75
CA ASP A 459 29.48 -20.86 36.05
C ASP A 459 28.90 -21.08 37.46
N ALA A 460 27.94 -21.99 37.57
CA ALA A 460 27.16 -22.21 38.80
C ALA A 460 28.03 -22.68 40.00
N ASP A 461 29.22 -23.21 39.71
CA ASP A 461 30.16 -23.73 40.70
C ASP A 461 31.11 -22.65 41.27
N GLN A 462 31.05 -21.40 40.80
CA GLN A 462 31.88 -20.30 41.28
C GLN A 462 31.18 -19.44 42.35
N ASP A 463 31.95 -18.81 43.25
CA ASP A 463 31.41 -17.84 44.21
C ASP A 463 30.80 -16.63 43.46
N PRO A 464 29.64 -16.12 43.88
CA PRO A 464 29.01 -14.96 43.25
C PRO A 464 29.83 -13.69 43.53
N ILE A 465 30.16 -12.95 42.46
CA ILE A 465 30.82 -11.64 42.53
C ILE A 465 29.80 -10.52 42.76
N LEU A 466 28.65 -10.63 42.12
CA LEU A 466 27.52 -9.73 42.31
C LEU A 466 26.73 -10.12 43.56
N ASP A 467 25.99 -9.16 44.11
CA ASP A 467 25.05 -9.43 45.20
C ASP A 467 24.03 -10.49 44.75
N VAL A 468 23.69 -11.44 45.62
CA VAL A 468 22.75 -12.52 45.32
C VAL A 468 21.34 -12.00 45.02
N ASP A 469 21.00 -10.80 45.52
CA ASP A 469 19.73 -10.13 45.25
C ASP A 469 19.78 -9.27 43.97
N PHE A 470 20.93 -9.15 43.31
CA PHE A 470 21.09 -8.42 42.06
C PHE A 470 20.77 -9.30 40.86
N GLY A 471 19.61 -9.06 40.24
CA GLY A 471 19.11 -9.82 39.10
C GLY A 471 18.87 -8.96 37.84
N PRO A 472 18.27 -9.58 36.80
CA PRO A 472 17.98 -8.92 35.53
C PRO A 472 17.10 -7.67 35.67
N ASP A 473 16.15 -7.68 36.62
CA ASP A 473 15.24 -6.55 36.84
C ASP A 473 15.98 -5.33 37.42
N GLN A 474 16.89 -5.54 38.37
CA GLN A 474 17.73 -4.50 38.93
C GLN A 474 18.70 -3.94 37.89
N LEU A 475 19.30 -4.82 37.07
CA LEU A 475 20.13 -4.39 35.95
C LEU A 475 19.33 -3.55 34.96
N ALA A 476 18.13 -3.99 34.59
CA ALA A 476 17.26 -3.27 33.66
C ALA A 476 16.91 -1.88 34.17
N GLU A 477 16.59 -1.75 35.46
CA GLU A 477 16.31 -0.46 36.11
C GLU A 477 17.56 0.46 36.15
N LEU A 478 18.77 -0.11 36.33
CA LEU A 478 20.02 0.66 36.28
C LEU A 478 20.39 1.11 34.86
N VAL A 479 20.22 0.23 33.87
CA VAL A 479 20.55 0.52 32.46
C VAL A 479 19.62 1.59 31.93
N GLU A 480 18.31 1.40 32.11
CA GLU A 480 17.31 2.36 31.68
C GLU A 480 15.98 2.17 32.42
N PRO A 481 15.67 3.02 33.42
CA PRO A 481 14.43 2.97 34.17
C PRO A 481 13.19 2.98 33.28
N GLU A 482 12.16 2.24 33.67
CA GLU A 482 10.89 2.25 32.94
C GLU A 482 10.27 3.65 32.93
N GLY A 483 9.85 4.11 31.75
CA GLY A 483 9.30 5.46 31.58
C GLY A 483 10.32 6.60 31.67
N SER A 484 11.62 6.29 31.59
CA SER A 484 12.69 7.31 31.53
C SER A 484 12.39 8.40 30.49
N PRO A 485 12.39 9.69 30.87
CA PRO A 485 12.21 10.79 29.92
C PRO A 485 13.26 10.81 28.81
N GLN A 486 14.52 10.42 29.11
CA GLN A 486 15.56 10.36 28.09
C GLN A 486 15.32 9.21 27.11
N ALA A 487 14.81 8.06 27.58
CA ALA A 487 14.44 6.94 26.74
C ALA A 487 13.32 7.34 25.76
N LEU A 488 12.27 7.98 26.27
CA LEU A 488 11.16 8.49 25.46
C LEU A 488 11.64 9.51 24.40
N GLN A 489 12.56 10.41 24.75
CA GLN A 489 13.15 11.35 23.80
C GLN A 489 14.00 10.67 22.72
N ARG A 490 14.80 9.65 23.09
CA ARG A 490 15.57 8.84 22.13
C ARG A 490 14.63 8.08 21.19
N ARG A 491 13.59 7.43 21.74
CA ARG A 491 12.57 6.73 20.96
C ARG A 491 11.84 7.68 20.01
N ASN A 492 11.52 8.90 20.45
CA ASN A 492 10.93 9.93 19.59
C ASN A 492 11.82 10.25 18.37
N ARG A 493 13.13 10.40 18.58
CA ARG A 493 14.11 10.64 17.50
C ARG A 493 14.20 9.46 16.53
N LEU A 494 14.18 8.23 17.03
CA LEU A 494 14.14 7.02 16.19
C LEU A 494 12.88 6.97 15.32
N LEU A 495 11.71 7.22 15.90
CA LEU A 495 10.45 7.25 15.14
C LEU A 495 10.44 8.39 14.11
N ASN A 496 10.97 9.57 14.45
CA ASN A 496 11.13 10.67 13.50
C ASN A 496 12.06 10.28 12.34
N HIS A 497 13.14 9.54 12.62
CA HIS A 497 14.03 9.03 11.58
C HIS A 497 13.29 8.06 10.64
N LEU A 498 12.49 7.14 11.18
CA LEU A 498 11.68 6.21 10.39
C LEU A 498 10.62 6.94 9.54
N LEU A 499 9.89 7.89 10.13
CA LEU A 499 8.91 8.73 9.43
C LEU A 499 9.57 9.54 8.30
N GLY A 500 10.76 10.07 8.54
CA GLY A 500 11.52 10.84 7.57
C GLY A 500 11.89 10.06 6.30
N ARG A 501 11.96 8.72 6.36
CA ARG A 501 12.20 7.87 5.17
C ARG A 501 11.04 7.93 4.16
N PHE A 502 9.84 8.29 4.63
CA PHE A 502 8.63 8.44 3.82
C PHE A 502 8.27 9.91 3.59
N ALA A 503 9.17 10.84 3.91
CA ALA A 503 8.92 12.28 3.92
C ALA A 503 7.71 12.69 4.81
N GLU A 504 7.44 11.91 5.86
CA GLU A 504 6.33 12.14 6.78
C GLU A 504 6.80 12.75 8.09
N THR A 505 5.93 13.53 8.71
CA THR A 505 6.11 14.10 10.05
C THR A 505 4.81 14.04 10.84
N VAL A 506 4.93 13.82 12.14
CA VAL A 506 3.84 13.96 13.11
C VAL A 506 4.24 15.08 14.05
N THR A 507 3.33 16.03 14.27
CA THR A 507 3.60 17.24 15.04
C THR A 507 4.03 16.89 16.47
N ASP A 508 5.07 17.55 16.96
CA ASP A 508 5.56 17.46 18.33
C ASP A 508 5.37 18.78 19.09
N ASP A 509 4.40 19.58 18.64
CA ASP A 509 4.08 20.88 19.23
C ASP A 509 3.68 20.73 20.72
N PRO A 510 4.36 21.44 21.64
CA PRO A 510 4.03 21.41 23.06
C PRO A 510 2.58 21.79 23.37
N GLN A 511 1.96 22.66 22.57
CA GLN A 511 0.57 23.09 22.78
C GLN A 511 -0.43 21.94 22.63
N LEU A 512 -0.13 20.97 21.75
CA LEU A 512 -0.94 19.76 21.60
C LEU A 512 -0.78 18.81 22.78
N SER A 513 0.42 18.71 23.33
CA SER A 513 0.69 17.93 24.53
C SER A 513 -0.06 18.51 25.74
N GLU A 514 -0.07 19.84 25.89
CA GLU A 514 -0.81 20.53 26.94
C GLU A 514 -2.33 20.41 26.77
N ALA A 515 -2.85 20.57 25.55
CA ALA A 515 -4.29 20.47 25.27
C ALA A 515 -4.87 19.06 25.49
N SER A 516 -4.04 18.01 25.32
CA SER A 516 -4.44 16.61 25.44
C SER A 516 -4.17 16.00 26.83
N SER A 517 -3.12 16.44 27.52
CA SER A 517 -2.82 16.01 28.90
C SER A 517 -1.99 17.04 29.67
N PRO A 518 -2.63 18.07 30.24
CA PRO A 518 -1.93 19.20 30.86
C PRO A 518 -1.17 18.84 32.16
N LEU A 519 -1.41 17.66 32.75
CA LEU A 519 -0.89 17.29 34.08
C LEU A 519 0.19 16.21 34.07
N ASN A 520 0.55 15.63 32.91
CA ASN A 520 1.56 14.56 32.84
C ASN A 520 2.33 14.55 31.51
N ALA A 521 3.51 15.18 31.50
CA ALA A 521 4.38 15.29 30.32
C ALA A 521 4.88 13.93 29.80
N THR A 522 5.14 12.98 30.70
CA THR A 522 5.56 11.62 30.33
C THR A 522 4.42 10.89 29.62
N ALA A 523 3.19 10.99 30.13
CA ALA A 523 2.02 10.41 29.48
C ALA A 523 1.68 11.09 28.13
N ALA A 524 1.86 12.41 28.02
CA ALA A 524 1.70 13.11 26.75
C ALA A 524 2.72 12.63 25.70
N THR A 525 3.98 12.47 26.10
CA THR A 525 5.04 11.94 25.23
C THR A 525 4.75 10.50 24.81
N ALA A 526 4.32 9.64 25.74
CA ALA A 526 3.96 8.26 25.43
C ALA A 526 2.82 8.17 24.39
N ARG A 527 1.78 9.01 24.51
CA ARG A 527 0.71 9.09 23.50
C ARG A 527 1.20 9.57 22.15
N LEU A 528 2.11 10.54 22.10
CA LEU A 528 2.73 10.97 20.85
C LEU A 528 3.52 9.83 20.18
N LEU A 529 4.30 9.06 20.96
CA LEU A 529 5.01 7.89 20.43
C LEU A 529 4.05 6.82 19.91
N GLN A 530 2.93 6.59 20.59
CA GLN A 530 1.87 5.68 20.14
C GLN A 530 1.27 6.16 18.81
N ALA A 531 0.92 7.44 18.69
CA ALA A 531 0.41 8.02 17.44
C ALA A 531 1.42 7.90 16.29
N LYS A 532 2.71 8.16 16.54
CA LYS A 532 3.77 7.99 15.53
C LYS A 532 3.91 6.55 15.04
N ARG A 533 3.80 5.58 15.96
CA ARG A 533 3.86 4.15 15.62
C ARG A 533 2.62 3.68 14.89
N GLU A 534 1.44 4.11 15.32
CA GLU A 534 0.20 3.82 14.62
C GLU A 534 0.25 4.39 13.18
N PHE A 535 0.74 5.62 13.02
CA PHE A 535 0.92 6.24 11.71
C PHE A 535 1.93 5.46 10.84
N LEU A 536 3.07 5.04 11.41
CA LEU A 536 4.04 4.21 10.70
C LEU A 536 3.43 2.87 10.29
N ARG A 537 2.81 2.12 11.20
CA ARG A 537 2.19 0.81 10.90
C ARG A 537 1.12 0.91 9.81
N ARG A 538 0.31 1.97 9.83
CA ARG A 538 -0.74 2.22 8.85
C ARG A 538 -0.27 3.04 7.65
N MET A 539 1.03 3.32 7.50
CA MET A 539 1.56 4.18 6.44
C MET A 539 1.21 3.68 5.03
N PRO A 540 1.30 2.38 4.68
CA PRO A 540 0.83 1.87 3.40
C PRO A 540 -0.63 2.19 3.11
N GLU A 541 -1.50 1.95 4.09
CA GLU A 541 -2.95 2.19 3.99
C GLU A 541 -3.24 3.69 3.87
N LEU A 542 -2.77 4.48 4.83
CA LEU A 542 -3.01 5.92 4.90
C LEU A 542 -2.31 6.69 3.78
N GLY A 543 -1.14 6.22 3.34
CA GLY A 543 -0.33 6.83 2.29
C GLY A 543 -0.98 6.66 0.92
N SER A 544 -1.44 5.44 0.62
CA SER A 544 -2.10 5.11 -0.65
C SER A 544 -3.52 5.68 -0.74
N ALA A 545 -4.22 5.86 0.39
CA ALA A 545 -5.63 6.25 0.47
C ALA A 545 -5.87 7.76 0.73
N ARG A 546 -4.87 8.64 0.57
CA ARG A 546 -5.02 10.09 0.83
C ARG A 546 -6.18 10.74 0.07
N GLY A 547 -6.33 10.34 -1.20
CA GLY A 547 -7.35 10.86 -2.11
C GLY A 547 -8.63 10.04 -2.17
N THR A 548 -8.83 9.06 -1.29
CA THR A 548 -10.05 8.24 -1.28
C THR A 548 -11.04 8.72 -0.24
N GLY A 549 -12.32 8.74 -0.61
CA GLY A 549 -13.40 8.95 0.34
C GLY A 549 -13.80 7.64 1.04
N GLY A 550 -14.73 7.74 1.99
CA GLY A 550 -15.21 6.58 2.74
C GLY A 550 -16.10 5.67 1.89
N ASP A 551 -15.93 4.35 2.03
CA ASP A 551 -16.85 3.37 1.44
C ASP A 551 -18.14 3.33 2.24
N TYR A 552 -19.09 4.20 1.93
CA TYR A 552 -20.37 4.22 2.63
C TYR A 552 -21.29 3.05 2.25
N LEU A 553 -20.88 2.10 1.39
CA LEU A 553 -21.56 0.80 1.33
C LEU A 553 -21.21 -0.08 2.54
N ALA A 554 -20.09 0.19 3.21
CA ALA A 554 -19.68 -0.45 4.47
C ALA A 554 -19.79 0.55 5.64
N LEU A 555 -20.76 0.34 6.54
CA LEU A 555 -20.94 1.20 7.71
C LEU A 555 -19.65 1.30 8.54
N GLY A 556 -19.31 2.52 8.95
CA GLY A 556 -18.10 2.80 9.73
C GLY A 556 -16.84 3.05 8.90
N SER A 557 -16.90 2.89 7.58
CA SER A 557 -15.81 3.31 6.69
C SER A 557 -15.65 4.83 6.72
N SER A 558 -14.42 5.30 6.94
CA SER A 558 -14.08 6.72 6.97
C SER A 558 -12.96 7.01 5.96
N PRO A 559 -12.93 8.21 5.34
CA PRO A 559 -11.82 8.60 4.49
C PRO A 559 -10.49 8.53 5.27
N ALA A 560 -9.44 7.94 4.69
CA ALA A 560 -8.13 7.86 5.35
C ALA A 560 -7.57 9.24 5.74
N LEU A 561 -7.97 10.30 5.04
CA LEU A 561 -7.65 11.68 5.38
C LEU A 561 -8.01 12.05 6.83
N ILE A 562 -9.12 11.53 7.38
CA ILE A 562 -9.50 11.82 8.78
C ILE A 562 -8.50 11.22 9.76
N ASP A 563 -8.11 9.96 9.54
CA ASP A 563 -7.16 9.24 10.38
C ASP A 563 -5.76 9.84 10.26
N ARG A 564 -5.36 10.26 9.06
CA ARG A 564 -4.10 10.96 8.83
C ARG A 564 -4.01 12.25 9.64
N ILE A 565 -5.03 13.12 9.55
CA ILE A 565 -5.05 14.38 10.29
C ILE A 565 -5.05 14.11 11.79
N ARG A 566 -5.85 13.14 12.26
CA ARG A 566 -5.89 12.72 13.67
C ARG A 566 -4.49 12.32 14.17
N LEU A 567 -3.83 11.42 13.45
CA LEU A 567 -2.51 10.91 13.83
C LEU A 567 -1.42 11.97 13.70
N LYS A 568 -1.48 12.84 12.68
CA LYS A 568 -0.55 13.96 12.52
C LYS A 568 -0.71 15.03 13.60
N LEU A 569 -1.87 15.14 14.22
CA LEU A 569 -2.12 15.92 15.44
C LEU A 569 -1.61 15.24 16.72
N GLY A 570 -1.05 14.03 16.62
CA GLY A 570 -0.55 13.27 17.76
C GLY A 570 -1.65 12.55 18.54
N TRP A 571 -2.84 12.36 17.96
CA TRP A 571 -3.95 11.67 18.61
C TRP A 571 -4.04 10.22 18.12
N PRO A 572 -3.71 9.21 18.97
CA PRO A 572 -3.89 7.81 18.61
C PRO A 572 -5.39 7.44 18.56
N ALA A 573 -5.71 6.26 18.03
CA ALA A 573 -7.09 5.77 17.90
C ALA A 573 -7.89 5.76 19.21
N GLU A 574 -7.22 5.55 20.35
CA GLU A 574 -7.81 5.51 21.69
C GLU A 574 -8.15 6.91 22.26
N SER A 575 -7.92 7.98 21.49
CA SER A 575 -8.29 9.34 21.92
C SER A 575 -9.79 9.56 21.89
N ASP A 576 -10.35 10.14 22.95
CA ASP A 576 -11.76 10.59 23.03
C ASP A 576 -12.11 11.75 22.07
N THR A 577 -11.18 12.15 21.20
CA THR A 577 -11.36 13.30 20.31
C THR A 577 -11.95 12.87 18.97
N ARG A 578 -13.28 12.97 18.85
CA ARG A 578 -13.99 12.85 17.57
C ARG A 578 -14.07 14.22 16.88
N PHE A 579 -13.70 14.26 15.61
CA PHE A 579 -14.05 15.34 14.68
C PHE A 579 -14.64 14.71 13.42
N LEU A 580 -15.29 15.51 12.57
CA LEU A 580 -16.01 15.00 11.40
C LEU A 580 -15.42 15.57 10.11
N LEU A 581 -15.57 14.81 9.03
CA LEU A 581 -15.27 15.22 7.67
C LEU A 581 -16.56 15.04 6.83
N VAL A 582 -17.07 16.16 6.32
CA VAL A 582 -18.28 16.20 5.49
C VAL A 582 -17.88 16.43 4.05
N GLU A 583 -18.17 15.46 3.19
CA GLU A 583 -17.97 15.59 1.75
C GLU A 583 -19.21 16.21 1.12
N HIS A 584 -19.07 17.37 0.47
CA HIS A 584 -20.26 18.09 0.01
C HIS A 584 -20.97 17.35 -1.11
N ILE A 585 -20.25 16.60 -1.95
CA ILE A 585 -20.85 15.78 -3.02
C ILE A 585 -21.90 14.80 -2.50
N LEU A 586 -21.80 14.33 -1.25
CA LEU A 586 -22.75 13.40 -0.64
C LEU A 586 -24.03 14.10 -0.15
N LEU A 587 -24.05 15.44 -0.11
CA LEU A 587 -25.21 16.25 0.28
C LEU A 587 -26.09 16.65 -0.92
N ARG A 588 -25.74 16.20 -2.13
CA ARG A 588 -26.53 16.46 -3.34
C ARG A 588 -27.84 15.67 -3.28
N ALA A 589 -28.88 16.18 -3.93
CA ALA A 589 -30.14 15.45 -4.02
C ALA A 589 -30.01 14.19 -4.88
N LEU A 590 -30.77 13.16 -4.48
CA LEU A 590 -30.94 11.89 -5.18
C LEU A 590 -32.39 11.73 -5.67
N PRO A 591 -32.66 10.85 -6.65
CA PRO A 591 -33.99 10.70 -7.23
C PRO A 591 -35.09 10.33 -6.22
N GLU A 592 -34.72 9.66 -5.14
CA GLU A 592 -35.58 9.14 -4.07
C GLU A 592 -35.87 10.17 -2.99
N ASP A 593 -35.20 11.32 -3.02
CA ASP A 593 -35.43 12.37 -2.03
C ASP A 593 -36.87 12.93 -2.19
N GLU A 594 -37.74 12.62 -1.22
CA GLU A 594 -39.10 13.14 -1.14
C GLU A 594 -39.11 14.60 -0.68
N ILE A 595 -38.62 15.51 -1.53
CA ILE A 595 -38.55 16.94 -1.21
C ILE A 595 -39.91 17.59 -1.48
N ASN A 596 -40.66 17.79 -0.38
CA ASN A 596 -42.00 18.39 -0.37
C ASN A 596 -42.01 19.93 -0.48
N ALA A 597 -40.86 20.61 -0.39
CA ALA A 597 -40.77 22.08 -0.50
C ALA A 597 -39.55 22.53 -1.31
N LEU A 598 -39.79 23.41 -2.30
CA LEU A 598 -38.76 24.15 -3.03
C LEU A 598 -38.48 25.48 -2.34
N PRO A 599 -37.24 25.99 -2.36
CA PRO A 599 -36.06 25.44 -3.04
C PRO A 599 -35.40 24.29 -2.27
N LEU A 600 -34.77 23.36 -3.01
CA LEU A 600 -33.98 22.25 -2.46
C LEU A 600 -32.81 22.77 -1.61
N LEU A 601 -32.12 23.78 -2.12
CA LEU A 601 -31.05 24.46 -1.40
C LEU A 601 -31.27 25.97 -1.51
N ALA A 602 -31.37 26.63 -0.36
CA ALA A 602 -31.36 28.08 -0.25
C ALA A 602 -29.93 28.60 -0.04
N ALA A 603 -29.70 29.86 -0.42
CA ALA A 603 -28.41 30.53 -0.28
C ALA A 603 -27.24 29.81 -0.98
N ALA A 604 -27.53 29.15 -2.12
CA ALA A 604 -26.53 28.49 -2.94
C ALA A 604 -25.57 29.56 -3.56
N PRO A 605 -24.27 29.53 -3.22
CA PRO A 605 -23.33 30.58 -3.63
C PRO A 605 -22.99 30.55 -5.13
N ARG A 606 -23.23 29.41 -5.79
CA ARG A 606 -22.99 29.13 -7.21
C ARG A 606 -23.87 27.97 -7.67
N ALA A 607 -23.94 27.73 -8.98
CA ALA A 607 -24.72 26.64 -9.56
C ALA A 607 -24.33 25.25 -9.03
N ASP A 608 -23.03 24.98 -8.89
CA ASP A 608 -22.51 23.74 -8.33
C ASP A 608 -21.86 24.00 -6.96
N PRO A 609 -22.62 23.88 -5.86
CA PRO A 609 -22.11 24.08 -4.50
C PRO A 609 -21.46 22.83 -3.90
N TRP A 610 -21.29 21.73 -4.64
CA TRP A 610 -20.84 20.46 -4.05
C TRP A 610 -19.46 20.01 -4.51
N THR A 611 -19.11 20.23 -5.77
CA THR A 611 -17.87 19.70 -6.36
C THR A 611 -16.62 20.16 -5.63
N ALA A 612 -15.70 19.22 -5.43
CA ALA A 612 -14.36 19.43 -4.90
C ALA A 612 -14.34 20.21 -3.58
N GLN A 613 -15.33 19.98 -2.71
CA GLN A 613 -15.46 20.66 -1.42
C GLN A 613 -15.69 19.67 -0.29
N LEU A 614 -15.07 19.98 0.84
CA LEU A 614 -15.24 19.27 2.08
C LEU A 614 -15.18 20.22 3.27
N THR A 615 -15.82 19.83 4.37
CA THR A 615 -15.78 20.58 5.63
C THR A 615 -15.30 19.68 6.75
N PHE A 616 -14.27 20.12 7.46
CA PHE A 616 -13.87 19.56 8.73
C PHE A 616 -14.61 20.26 9.86
N ILE A 617 -15.15 19.48 10.79
CA ILE A 617 -15.89 19.99 11.95
C ILE A 617 -15.18 19.53 13.22
N PHE A 618 -14.56 20.47 13.93
CA PHE A 618 -13.82 20.21 15.17
C PHE A 618 -14.56 20.73 16.41
N PRO A 619 -14.34 20.13 17.59
CA PRO A 619 -14.80 20.67 18.86
C PRO A 619 -14.23 22.07 19.14
N SER A 620 -15.09 23.02 19.51
CA SER A 620 -14.73 24.42 19.80
C SER A 620 -13.69 24.58 20.91
N ARG A 621 -13.61 23.60 21.83
CA ARG A 621 -12.61 23.57 22.93
C ARG A 621 -11.16 23.66 22.43
N PHE A 622 -10.88 23.21 21.21
CA PHE A 622 -9.53 23.25 20.64
C PHE A 622 -9.21 24.55 19.90
N LYS A 623 -10.21 25.39 19.63
CA LYS A 623 -10.06 26.57 18.76
C LYS A 623 -8.99 27.54 19.28
N GLN A 624 -9.02 27.89 20.56
CA GLN A 624 -8.11 28.90 21.09
C GLN A 624 -6.63 28.47 21.07
N GLN A 625 -6.36 27.18 21.24
CA GLN A 625 -4.99 26.66 21.41
C GLN A 625 -4.44 26.04 20.13
N LEU A 626 -5.28 25.39 19.33
CA LEU A 626 -4.84 24.48 18.26
C LEU A 626 -5.25 24.91 16.86
N GLU A 627 -5.97 26.04 16.70
CA GLU A 627 -6.52 26.45 15.40
C GLU A 627 -5.45 26.57 14.30
N SER A 628 -4.32 27.21 14.59
CA SER A 628 -3.22 27.36 13.62
C SER A 628 -2.59 26.02 13.23
N ILE A 629 -2.42 25.11 14.19
CA ILE A 629 -1.82 23.79 13.98
C ILE A 629 -2.77 22.91 13.17
N ILE A 630 -4.05 22.88 13.53
CA ILE A 630 -5.09 22.14 12.81
C ILE A 630 -5.24 22.65 11.38
N GLN A 631 -5.31 23.98 11.17
CA GLN A 631 -5.37 24.55 9.82
C GLN A 631 -4.14 24.21 8.97
N ARG A 632 -2.94 24.24 9.57
CA ARG A 632 -1.71 23.88 8.87
C ARG A 632 -1.73 22.41 8.43
N ILE A 633 -2.01 21.48 9.35
CA ILE A 633 -2.04 20.04 9.06
C ILE A 633 -3.15 19.71 8.07
N MET A 634 -4.35 20.29 8.21
CA MET A 634 -5.43 20.14 7.25
C MET A 634 -5.00 20.55 5.84
N ARG A 635 -4.30 21.67 5.69
CA ARG A 635 -3.83 22.14 4.38
C ARG A 635 -2.71 21.28 3.81
N GLU A 636 -1.82 20.76 4.66
CA GLU A 636 -0.74 19.85 4.24
C GLU A 636 -1.29 18.48 3.79
N GLU A 637 -2.35 17.98 4.42
CA GLU A 637 -2.91 16.65 4.14
C GLU A 637 -4.02 16.66 3.08
N THR A 638 -4.76 17.76 2.93
CA THR A 638 -5.88 17.80 1.97
C THR A 638 -5.34 17.88 0.53
N PRO A 639 -5.84 17.05 -0.41
CA PRO A 639 -5.51 17.17 -1.82
C PRO A 639 -5.71 18.59 -2.37
N ALA A 640 -4.71 19.11 -3.09
CA ALA A 640 -4.65 20.52 -3.49
C ALA A 640 -5.81 21.00 -4.39
N HIS A 641 -6.49 20.08 -5.08
CA HIS A 641 -7.64 20.39 -5.93
C HIS A 641 -8.95 20.51 -5.14
N LEU A 642 -8.96 20.13 -3.86
CA LEU A 642 -10.12 20.21 -2.98
C LEU A 642 -10.10 21.49 -2.14
N THR A 643 -11.27 22.09 -1.97
CA THR A 643 -11.47 23.22 -1.07
C THR A 643 -11.90 22.69 0.30
N ALA A 644 -11.05 22.90 1.32
CA ALA A 644 -11.33 22.54 2.70
C ALA A 644 -11.87 23.72 3.50
N TYR A 645 -12.98 23.51 4.19
CA TYR A 645 -13.52 24.43 5.19
C TYR A 645 -13.29 23.88 6.60
N LEU A 646 -13.16 24.78 7.58
CA LEU A 646 -13.04 24.44 8.99
C LEU A 646 -14.19 25.08 9.77
N LEU A 647 -14.98 24.26 10.45
CA LEU A 647 -16.01 24.69 11.37
C LEU A 647 -15.70 24.23 12.79
N TRP A 648 -16.08 25.07 13.74
CA TRP A 648 -15.93 24.81 15.17
C TRP A 648 -17.32 24.71 15.79
N LEU A 649 -17.64 23.60 16.43
CA LEU A 649 -18.92 23.40 17.11
C LEU A 649 -18.70 23.12 18.60
N ASP A 650 -19.57 23.68 19.43
CA ASP A 650 -19.66 23.33 20.85
C ASP A 650 -20.09 21.85 21.01
N PRO A 651 -19.85 21.22 22.17
CA PRO A 651 -20.10 19.79 22.37
C PRO A 651 -21.52 19.33 22.01
N ASP A 652 -22.57 20.05 22.44
CA ASP A 652 -23.95 19.64 22.18
C ASP A 652 -24.33 19.77 20.69
N PRO A 653 -24.08 20.92 20.01
CA PRO A 653 -24.27 21.01 18.56
C PRO A 653 -23.45 19.99 17.77
N LEU A 654 -22.21 19.70 18.18
CA LEU A 654 -21.36 18.72 17.51
C LEU A 654 -21.96 17.31 17.62
N ALA A 655 -22.43 16.92 18.81
CA ALA A 655 -23.06 15.63 19.02
C ALA A 655 -24.37 15.48 18.20
N ALA A 656 -25.20 16.52 18.18
CA ALA A 656 -26.43 16.53 17.39
C ALA A 656 -26.16 16.46 15.87
N PHE A 657 -25.16 17.21 15.39
CA PHE A 657 -24.74 17.16 14.00
C PHE A 657 -24.15 15.78 13.64
N ALA A 658 -23.29 15.21 14.49
CA ALA A 658 -22.71 13.89 14.29
C ALA A 658 -23.80 12.82 14.13
N ALA A 659 -24.80 12.81 15.03
CA ALA A 659 -25.91 11.86 14.95
C ALA A 659 -26.71 12.02 13.64
N THR A 660 -27.02 13.27 13.25
CA THR A 660 -27.76 13.55 12.00
C THR A 660 -26.96 13.14 10.76
N TYR A 661 -25.63 13.35 10.79
CA TYR A 661 -24.75 12.96 9.69
C TYR A 661 -24.60 11.43 9.59
N ASP A 662 -24.51 10.75 10.73
CA ASP A 662 -24.49 9.28 10.78
C ASP A 662 -25.82 8.70 10.21
N ASP A 663 -26.97 9.30 10.54
CA ASP A 663 -28.28 8.93 9.98
C ASP A 663 -28.34 9.16 8.46
N LEU A 664 -27.78 10.28 7.96
CA LEU A 664 -27.70 10.55 6.53
C LEU A 664 -26.86 9.50 5.80
N LEU A 665 -25.69 9.14 6.33
CA LEU A 665 -24.83 8.12 5.72
C LEU A 665 -25.52 6.75 5.70
N LEU A 666 -26.27 6.40 6.74
CA LEU A 666 -27.07 5.17 6.78
C LEU A 666 -28.18 5.18 5.72
N ALA A 667 -28.88 6.30 5.55
CA ALA A 667 -29.92 6.44 4.51
C ALA A 667 -29.31 6.33 3.10
N LEU A 668 -28.17 7.00 2.87
CA LEU A 668 -27.41 6.92 1.61
C LEU A 668 -26.98 5.47 1.29
N GLN A 669 -26.44 4.76 2.29
CA GLN A 669 -26.07 3.36 2.14
C GLN A 669 -27.27 2.52 1.70
N GLN A 670 -28.39 2.60 2.43
CA GLN A 670 -29.59 1.79 2.15
C GLN A 670 -30.12 2.05 0.75
N HIS A 671 -30.18 3.32 0.34
CA HIS A 671 -30.58 3.70 -1.00
C HIS A 671 -29.63 3.11 -2.06
N ARG A 672 -28.31 3.24 -1.89
CA ARG A 672 -27.34 2.72 -2.88
C ARG A 672 -27.27 1.21 -2.94
N LEU A 673 -27.41 0.52 -1.81
CA LEU A 673 -27.53 -0.95 -1.78
C LEU A 673 -28.77 -1.42 -2.55
N ALA A 674 -29.88 -0.71 -2.44
CA ALA A 674 -31.11 -1.01 -3.18
C ALA A 674 -30.98 -0.72 -4.68
N ASP A 675 -30.53 0.49 -5.04
CA ASP A 675 -30.40 0.92 -6.44
C ASP A 675 -29.30 0.17 -7.21
N ARG A 676 -28.12 0.00 -6.61
CA ARG A 676 -26.92 -0.54 -7.28
C ARG A 676 -26.77 -2.05 -7.16
N LEU A 677 -27.05 -2.60 -5.98
CA LEU A 677 -26.81 -4.03 -5.69
C LEU A 677 -28.08 -4.87 -5.70
N GLY A 678 -29.26 -4.24 -5.79
CA GLY A 678 -30.57 -4.90 -5.72
C GLY A 678 -30.86 -5.50 -4.34
N VAL A 679 -30.16 -5.05 -3.30
CA VAL A 679 -30.32 -5.54 -1.92
C VAL A 679 -31.48 -4.80 -1.26
N LYS A 680 -32.52 -5.51 -0.84
CA LYS A 680 -33.63 -4.90 -0.10
C LYS A 680 -33.15 -4.45 1.27
N ALA A 681 -33.55 -3.23 1.68
CA ALA A 681 -33.31 -2.73 3.03
C ALA A 681 -33.87 -3.72 4.07
N GLY A 682 -33.03 -4.17 5.02
CA GLY A 682 -33.44 -4.99 6.16
C GLY A 682 -33.19 -6.51 6.07
N THR A 683 -32.51 -7.01 5.03
CA THR A 683 -31.98 -8.39 5.05
C THR A 683 -30.57 -8.39 5.64
N PRO A 684 -30.33 -8.96 6.85
CA PRO A 684 -28.96 -9.22 7.29
C PRO A 684 -28.34 -10.24 6.33
N GLU A 685 -27.16 -9.95 5.80
CA GLU A 685 -26.38 -10.95 5.08
C GLU A 685 -26.11 -12.16 5.98
N PRO A 686 -26.13 -13.39 5.45
CA PRO A 686 -25.49 -14.49 6.15
C PRO A 686 -24.00 -14.18 6.21
N SER A 687 -23.44 -14.13 7.41
CA SER A 687 -21.99 -14.09 7.62
C SER A 687 -21.30 -15.22 6.85
N PRO A 688 -20.04 -15.03 6.40
CA PRO A 688 -19.31 -15.99 5.57
C PRO A 688 -19.26 -17.41 6.14
#